data_AF-A0A4S4KMS8-F1
#
_entry.id   AF-A0A4S4KMS8-F1
#
_cell.length_a   1.000
_cell.length_b   1.000
_cell.length_c   1.000
_cell.angle_alpha   90.00
_cell.angle_beta   90.00
_cell.angle_gamma   90.00
#
_symmetry.space_group_name_H-M   'P 1'
#
loop_
_entity.id
_entity.type
_entity.pdbx_description
1 polymer ?
#
loop_
_entity_poly.entity_id
_entity_poly.type
_entity_poly.pdbx_seq_one_letter_code
_entity_poly.pdbx_strand_id
1 'polypeptide(L)'
;MSAALSARADSSTQSGLTLQDLSLGSLNSFSTPAKCRVPSAASGTTAASSAPLSTPSPDTVSVPRRKTNDTTTPVTRRLAFSKQGDDDDDEEGDALDTPGRDGKVEVLGTPMPNRLSSKRKSGTGIKGSSNLTLRDQEKHIDALKKENFNIKLKVHFLEERLAQLAPDQIDAALKQNINLKIEVQQRGVEMKKYKKLVLELERELERLQRGRGRERDLEERVEELEHDLREARRRNGGVGTADDGLRERNAELEERQAQLENEFDSAKAMLEENIDEIERLQEQLERKGGAEGNDSDAGKRRTRLEARIEELEAENEELHAKLDDHEEALTAREDEREDLLDEIQGLKLQVEDLLRKRENEVLERSESRAQIYEEREEREAIEEDLNALRDKLAAASIELSQKDDDVEMKNREIQELIAEHERIVEVVEAEWRGEVEEARGQVEELRDVLTERDADSKELRLHISELEANTTDLHNKFETALAHLEHEAEEKDTEIESANREIEKLGQRVYELEDEIDNIKAESERLREDESVERERLEALVAALKDKVALYKSELQETTNLYEQVNQDILSHRARQEELAQHVEDLVEELRRERELHEKTELELDSQANKHESALRREKRELEAKESALQSALSDLARTQALLSQREADLADVQKALRDIEAESRKLGESHTTDRFSLQLEVDRMRRDADRLEEELARARAGLSAKEAKSRDHDDVVDRLHSENRDLTSQLAAQTQAKLNLSEKLDGTQNSLREAESELATCKQRLSDLEQRLSKGHRSSLHTETQLRDQLTERNTLLLTIYSYMDRILGVDKTSKRAETKPFTNFSVFHELLMSRLKALNLISNDFEQRSKEIEARYADKLSDLRKQLDQRWRQIDKFETSLKNLADTKLGWKRKFSAKEGELEALKSTNSELSAQLSALRRPAQSESMEIKSLQARATNAERRLTNAQNQLLASEEKMAAVNQRTTVADSKWEARVKEYEARIKAAEERVKRERQGAKERVAELENNVKALHRQIDLANRRSQQLNEVMEANRVSTSPRS
;
A
#
# COMPACT_ATOMS: atom_id res chain seq x y z
N MET A 1 47.02 56.60 46.29
CA MET A 1 46.49 56.85 44.94
C MET A 1 45.43 55.79 44.67
N SER A 2 44.17 55.88 45.09
CA SER A 2 43.31 57.04 45.46
C SER A 2 42.89 57.87 44.23
N ALA A 3 41.61 58.24 44.03
CA ALA A 3 40.45 58.15 44.95
C ALA A 3 39.06 58.11 44.24
N ALA A 4 38.02 57.78 45.04
CA ALA A 4 36.69 58.45 45.10
C ALA A 4 35.69 58.31 43.91
N LEU A 5 34.35 58.33 44.08
CA LEU A 5 33.48 58.48 45.28
C LEU A 5 32.07 57.82 45.07
N SER A 6 31.19 57.97 46.07
CA SER A 6 29.79 57.48 46.27
C SER A 6 28.77 57.76 45.12
N ALA A 7 27.51 57.29 45.12
CA ALA A 7 26.60 56.91 46.24
C ALA A 7 25.46 55.91 45.88
N ARG A 8 24.60 55.59 46.87
CA ARG A 8 23.40 54.73 46.78
C ARG A 8 22.12 55.46 47.18
N ALA A 9 20.99 55.08 46.56
CA ALA A 9 19.62 55.03 47.10
C ALA A 9 18.82 54.08 46.15
N ASP A 10 17.96 53.12 46.52
CA ASP A 10 17.01 52.94 47.64
C ASP A 10 15.83 53.96 47.56
N SER A 11 14.54 53.58 47.51
CA SER A 11 13.93 52.25 47.54
C SER A 11 12.50 52.20 46.92
N SER A 12 11.86 51.04 47.04
CA SER A 12 10.41 50.70 47.10
C SER A 12 9.43 51.80 47.61
N THR A 13 8.10 51.75 47.40
CA THR A 13 7.16 50.68 47.83
C THR A 13 5.74 50.79 47.24
N GLN A 14 5.04 49.65 47.07
CA GLN A 14 3.62 49.34 47.44
C GLN A 14 2.44 50.23 46.96
N SER A 15 1.16 49.81 46.98
CA SER A 15 0.53 48.47 46.87
C SER A 15 -1.01 48.57 46.81
N GLY A 16 -1.67 47.64 46.11
CA GLY A 16 -3.12 47.37 46.24
C GLY A 16 -4.06 48.36 45.51
N LEU A 17 -5.39 48.16 45.49
CA LEU A 17 -6.22 46.98 45.83
C LEU A 17 -7.66 47.24 45.30
N THR A 18 -8.40 46.17 44.95
CA THR A 18 -9.89 46.07 44.89
C THR A 18 -10.78 47.20 44.30
N LEU A 19 -11.43 46.87 43.17
CA LEU A 19 -12.90 46.70 42.98
C LEU A 19 -13.93 47.71 43.56
N GLN A 20 -15.05 47.84 42.79
CA GLN A 20 -16.41 48.31 43.19
C GLN A 20 -16.60 49.83 43.46
N ASP A 21 -17.76 50.46 43.18
CA ASP A 21 -18.89 50.13 42.28
C ASP A 21 -19.77 51.41 42.01
N LEU A 22 -20.77 51.29 41.12
CA LEU A 22 -22.05 52.05 41.06
C LEU A 22 -22.11 53.62 41.05
N SER A 23 -22.48 54.14 39.86
CA SER A 23 -23.79 54.83 39.59
C SER A 23 -24.06 56.32 39.94
N LEU A 24 -25.04 56.87 39.20
CA LEU A 24 -25.74 58.18 39.29
C LEU A 24 -24.93 59.45 38.92
N GLY A 25 -25.45 60.41 38.12
CA GLY A 25 -26.70 60.45 37.33
C GLY A 25 -27.10 61.85 36.82
N SER A 26 -28.32 61.96 36.24
CA SER A 26 -29.15 63.17 36.01
C SER A 26 -29.02 64.07 34.75
N LEU A 27 -30.17 64.17 34.04
CA LEU A 27 -30.74 65.33 33.29
C LEU A 27 -30.11 65.69 31.92
N ASN A 28 -30.78 66.06 30.81
CA ASN A 28 -32.15 66.41 30.32
C ASN A 28 -31.99 67.71 29.47
N SER A 29 -32.78 68.10 28.45
CA SER A 29 -33.86 67.50 27.62
C SER A 29 -34.16 68.46 26.42
N PHE A 30 -35.22 68.19 25.61
CA PHE A 30 -35.92 68.95 24.52
C PHE A 30 -35.86 68.31 23.10
N SER A 31 -36.90 68.31 22.24
CA SER A 31 -38.38 68.27 22.45
C SER A 31 -39.22 68.00 21.16
N THR A 32 -40.05 66.94 21.13
CA THR A 32 -41.42 66.83 20.47
C THR A 32 -41.60 67.10 18.95
N PRO A 33 -42.81 66.94 18.32
CA PRO A 33 -44.08 66.19 18.61
C PRO A 33 -44.35 65.03 17.59
N ALA A 34 -45.23 64.01 17.75
CA ALA A 34 -46.72 63.91 17.87
C ALA A 34 -47.52 64.35 16.60
N LYS A 35 -48.64 63.72 16.12
CA LYS A 35 -49.55 62.64 16.61
C LYS A 35 -50.54 62.11 15.50
N CYS A 36 -51.06 60.87 15.63
CA CYS A 36 -52.41 60.35 15.23
C CYS A 36 -52.93 60.10 13.75
N ARG A 37 -53.21 58.81 13.43
CA ARG A 37 -54.56 58.20 13.11
C ARG A 37 -55.15 58.09 11.65
N VAL A 38 -55.08 56.85 11.07
CA VAL A 38 -56.17 55.97 10.48
C VAL A 38 -57.11 56.55 9.36
N PRO A 39 -57.34 55.89 8.18
CA PRO A 39 -58.08 54.60 8.02
C PRO A 39 -57.62 53.61 6.91
N SER A 40 -58.43 52.58 6.64
CA SER A 40 -58.05 51.24 6.12
C SER A 40 -58.59 50.84 4.73
N ALA A 41 -57.96 49.79 4.17
CA ALA A 41 -58.46 48.82 3.19
C ALA A 41 -57.54 47.57 3.24
N ALA A 42 -57.83 46.36 2.75
CA ALA A 42 -59.05 45.59 2.46
C ALA A 42 -58.62 44.14 2.06
N SER A 43 -59.37 43.04 2.17
CA SER A 43 -60.59 42.69 2.94
C SER A 43 -60.81 41.15 2.90
N GLY A 44 -61.48 40.57 3.90
CA GLY A 44 -62.10 39.22 3.84
C GLY A 44 -61.51 38.19 4.84
N THR A 45 -62.11 37.79 5.98
CA THR A 45 -63.44 37.19 6.33
C THR A 45 -63.52 35.65 6.10
N THR A 46 -63.23 34.80 7.12
CA THR A 46 -64.17 34.17 8.12
C THR A 46 -65.03 33.01 7.56
N ALA A 47 -64.97 31.76 8.05
CA ALA A 47 -65.52 31.19 9.31
C ALA A 47 -67.07 31.04 9.33
N ALA A 48 -67.76 30.07 9.98
CA ALA A 48 -67.40 28.76 10.58
C ALA A 48 -68.68 27.97 11.00
N SER A 49 -68.55 26.65 11.30
CA SER A 49 -69.39 25.80 12.19
C SER A 49 -70.92 25.66 12.01
N SER A 50 -71.42 24.44 11.75
CA SER A 50 -72.52 23.75 12.49
C SER A 50 -72.84 22.35 11.91
N ALA A 51 -73.65 21.54 12.62
CA ALA A 51 -74.01 20.13 12.34
C ALA A 51 -75.57 19.96 12.44
N PRO A 52 -76.22 18.76 12.56
CA PRO A 52 -75.80 17.34 12.42
C PRO A 52 -76.79 16.44 11.60
N LEU A 53 -76.55 15.11 11.49
CA LEU A 53 -77.52 13.98 11.63
C LEU A 53 -76.91 12.58 11.29
N SER A 54 -77.57 11.48 11.72
CA SER A 54 -77.11 10.05 11.67
C SER A 54 -78.27 9.12 11.18
N THR A 55 -78.21 7.80 10.97
CA THR A 55 -77.44 6.59 11.44
C THR A 55 -77.34 5.57 10.25
N PRO A 56 -77.17 4.21 10.32
CA PRO A 56 -76.77 3.22 11.37
C PRO A 56 -75.53 2.34 11.00
N SER A 57 -74.64 1.91 11.92
CA SER A 57 -74.68 0.79 12.93
C SER A 57 -74.49 -0.63 12.36
N PRO A 58 -74.01 -1.67 13.13
CA PRO A 58 -73.40 -1.75 14.49
C PRO A 58 -71.88 -2.13 14.43
N ASP A 59 -71.06 -2.54 15.43
CA ASP A 59 -70.97 -2.52 16.92
C ASP A 59 -69.43 -2.60 17.27
N THR A 60 -68.78 -2.27 18.42
CA THR A 60 -68.91 -2.47 19.90
C THR A 60 -68.50 -3.88 20.43
N VAL A 61 -67.89 -4.11 21.63
CA VAL A 61 -67.56 -3.23 22.79
C VAL A 61 -66.29 -3.68 23.62
N SER A 62 -66.12 -3.21 24.87
CA SER A 62 -64.87 -3.09 25.66
C SER A 62 -64.70 -3.97 26.94
N VAL A 63 -63.49 -3.87 27.53
CA VAL A 63 -63.02 -4.04 28.96
C VAL A 63 -64.07 -3.65 30.06
N PRO A 64 -64.09 -4.15 31.36
CA PRO A 64 -63.09 -4.86 32.22
C PRO A 64 -63.53 -6.04 33.19
N ARG A 65 -62.53 -6.67 33.88
CA ARG A 65 -62.48 -7.25 35.27
C ARG A 65 -63.48 -8.34 35.82
N ARG A 66 -62.89 -9.54 36.04
CA ARG A 66 -62.65 -10.23 37.36
C ARG A 66 -63.81 -10.76 38.25
N LYS A 67 -64.07 -12.09 38.24
CA LYS A 67 -63.95 -13.03 39.41
C LYS A 67 -64.41 -14.50 39.13
N THR A 68 -63.69 -15.50 39.71
CA THR A 68 -64.12 -16.82 40.29
C THR A 68 -65.09 -17.76 39.53
N ASN A 69 -64.98 -19.11 39.54
CA ASN A 69 -64.02 -20.04 40.18
C ASN A 69 -64.09 -21.45 39.53
N ASP A 70 -63.15 -22.34 39.89
CA ASP A 70 -63.18 -23.84 39.79
C ASP A 70 -63.35 -24.46 38.37
N THR A 71 -62.64 -25.52 37.95
CA THR A 71 -61.58 -26.41 38.49
C THR A 71 -60.86 -27.10 37.29
N THR A 72 -59.80 -27.94 37.33
CA THR A 72 -59.09 -28.66 38.42
C THR A 72 -57.62 -28.96 37.99
N THR A 73 -56.62 -28.58 38.80
CA THR A 73 -55.51 -29.39 39.37
C THR A 73 -54.68 -30.44 38.57
N PRO A 74 -53.41 -30.74 38.98
CA PRO A 74 -52.43 -29.93 39.74
C PRO A 74 -50.92 -30.14 39.37
N VAL A 75 -50.00 -29.46 40.13
CA VAL A 75 -48.52 -29.64 40.26
C VAL A 75 -47.64 -29.40 39.00
N THR A 76 -46.43 -28.78 39.02
CA THR A 76 -45.51 -28.37 40.11
C THR A 76 -44.69 -27.08 39.80
N ARG A 77 -43.97 -26.60 40.82
CA ARG A 77 -42.87 -25.59 40.94
C ARG A 77 -41.82 -25.54 39.80
N ARG A 78 -40.84 -24.61 39.74
CA ARG A 78 -40.55 -23.22 40.24
C ARG A 78 -39.03 -22.98 40.03
N LEU A 79 -38.61 -21.74 39.74
CA LEU A 79 -37.26 -21.14 39.93
C LEU A 79 -36.04 -22.03 40.26
N ALA A 80 -35.07 -22.06 39.34
CA ALA A 80 -33.61 -22.02 39.58
C ALA A 80 -32.99 -21.32 38.35
N PHE A 81 -32.09 -20.32 38.46
CA PHE A 81 -30.67 -20.44 38.80
C PHE A 81 -29.94 -21.54 38.03
N SER A 82 -28.96 -21.14 37.22
CA SER A 82 -28.04 -22.02 36.49
C SER A 82 -26.64 -21.40 36.52
N LYS A 83 -25.62 -22.27 36.46
CA LYS A 83 -24.17 -21.99 36.41
C LYS A 83 -23.46 -21.65 37.73
N GLN A 84 -23.20 -22.69 38.52
CA GLN A 84 -21.95 -22.97 39.26
C GLN A 84 -21.82 -24.51 39.37
N GLY A 85 -20.63 -25.07 39.62
CA GLY A 85 -20.23 -26.41 39.17
C GLY A 85 -19.22 -26.22 38.04
N ASP A 86 -17.93 -26.01 38.32
CA ASP A 86 -16.93 -27.00 38.81
C ASP A 86 -16.56 -27.91 37.62
N ASP A 87 -15.42 -27.74 36.94
CA ASP A 87 -14.00 -27.92 37.34
C ASP A 87 -13.51 -29.36 37.08
N ASP A 88 -12.23 -29.47 36.72
CA ASP A 88 -11.43 -30.68 36.43
C ASP A 88 -11.86 -31.58 35.23
N ASP A 89 -11.18 -31.38 34.08
CA ASP A 89 -10.97 -32.38 33.01
C ASP A 89 -9.47 -32.80 33.00
N ASP A 90 -9.18 -33.98 33.56
CA ASP A 90 -8.07 -34.92 33.29
C ASP A 90 -6.59 -34.44 33.13
N GLU A 91 -5.85 -34.44 34.26
CA GLU A 91 -4.56 -35.17 34.39
C GLU A 91 -4.84 -36.43 35.28
N GLU A 92 -4.11 -37.55 35.31
CA GLU A 92 -2.72 -37.87 34.90
C GLU A 92 -2.52 -39.40 34.71
N GLY A 93 -1.45 -39.81 34.02
CA GLY A 93 -0.67 -41.04 34.34
C GLY A 93 -1.08 -42.39 33.72
N ASP A 94 -0.28 -43.46 33.81
CA ASP A 94 1.18 -43.59 34.07
C ASP A 94 1.62 -45.04 33.71
N ALA A 95 2.92 -45.25 33.38
CA ALA A 95 3.67 -46.49 33.66
C ALA A 95 5.19 -46.40 33.32
N LEU A 96 6.02 -46.02 34.31
CA LEU A 96 7.21 -46.79 34.80
C LEU A 96 8.43 -47.07 33.83
N ASP A 97 9.72 -47.11 34.25
CA ASP A 97 10.33 -47.10 35.61
C ASP A 97 11.85 -46.74 35.66
N THR A 98 12.36 -46.39 36.86
CA THR A 98 13.77 -46.45 37.37
C THR A 98 14.84 -45.41 36.85
N PRO A 99 16.04 -45.24 37.50
CA PRO A 99 16.16 -44.28 38.62
C PRO A 99 17.50 -43.49 38.81
N GLY A 100 17.40 -42.24 39.31
CA GLY A 100 18.14 -41.76 40.50
C GLY A 100 19.61 -41.27 40.47
N ARG A 101 19.88 -40.28 41.36
CA ARG A 101 20.93 -40.27 42.43
C ARG A 101 22.04 -39.17 42.42
N ASP A 102 22.29 -38.63 43.64
CA ASP A 102 23.44 -37.88 44.23
C ASP A 102 24.52 -37.24 43.30
N GLY A 103 25.02 -36.01 43.47
CA GLY A 103 25.11 -35.18 44.67
C GLY A 103 26.58 -34.81 45.04
N LYS A 104 26.88 -33.49 45.03
CA LYS A 104 27.81 -32.74 45.94
C LYS A 104 29.34 -32.67 45.65
N VAL A 105 29.97 -31.65 46.28
CA VAL A 105 31.43 -31.44 46.58
C VAL A 105 32.31 -30.98 45.38
N GLU A 106 32.68 -29.68 45.22
CA GLU A 106 33.77 -28.88 45.89
C GLU A 106 35.16 -29.02 45.18
N VAL A 107 36.15 -28.09 45.17
CA VAL A 107 36.30 -26.69 45.67
C VAL A 107 37.47 -25.94 44.96
N LEU A 108 37.47 -24.59 44.97
CA LEU A 108 38.52 -23.56 44.67
C LEU A 108 39.63 -23.77 43.59
N GLY A 109 39.96 -22.70 42.84
CA GLY A 109 41.14 -22.68 41.95
C GLY A 109 41.40 -21.43 41.09
N THR A 110 41.25 -20.20 41.60
CA THR A 110 41.56 -18.92 40.90
C THR A 110 43.05 -18.78 40.53
N PRO A 111 43.47 -18.03 39.48
CA PRO A 111 43.12 -16.60 39.30
C PRO A 111 42.89 -16.06 37.86
N MET A 112 42.31 -14.85 37.80
CA MET A 112 42.23 -13.99 36.60
C MET A 112 43.53 -13.18 36.39
N PRO A 113 43.74 -12.52 35.23
CA PRO A 113 43.45 -11.07 35.20
C PRO A 113 43.10 -10.41 33.84
N ASN A 114 42.09 -9.51 33.86
CA ASN A 114 42.10 -8.17 33.19
C ASN A 114 42.03 -8.08 31.62
N ARG A 115 41.51 -7.00 30.98
CA ARG A 115 40.96 -5.70 31.45
C ARG A 115 40.17 -4.93 30.34
N LEU A 116 39.26 -4.03 30.77
CA LEU A 116 38.85 -2.74 30.12
C LEU A 116 38.02 -2.78 28.80
N SER A 117 37.10 -1.82 28.50
CA SER A 117 36.49 -0.75 29.33
C SER A 117 35.27 -0.06 28.69
N SER A 118 34.60 0.81 29.47
CA SER A 118 33.74 1.95 29.06
C SER A 118 32.34 1.65 28.48
N LYS A 119 31.27 2.40 28.82
CA LYS A 119 31.13 3.46 29.86
C LYS A 119 29.67 3.61 30.31
N ARG A 120 29.46 4.04 31.56
CA ARG A 120 28.14 4.26 32.21
C ARG A 120 27.68 5.73 32.09
N LYS A 121 26.36 5.96 32.15
CA LYS A 121 25.62 6.95 32.99
C LYS A 121 24.11 6.75 32.71
N SER A 122 23.24 6.42 33.68
CA SER A 122 22.65 7.25 34.76
C SER A 122 21.91 8.51 34.25
N GLY A 123 20.62 8.75 34.52
CA GLY A 123 19.61 7.97 35.25
C GLY A 123 18.90 8.78 36.35
N THR A 124 17.57 8.73 36.37
CA THR A 124 16.70 9.36 37.38
C THR A 124 15.37 8.61 37.43
N GLY A 125 14.79 8.42 38.63
CA GLY A 125 13.48 7.79 38.77
C GLY A 125 12.36 8.83 38.85
N ILE A 126 11.20 8.54 38.23
CA ILE A 126 9.95 9.26 38.47
C ILE A 126 8.90 8.27 38.97
N LYS A 127 8.23 8.65 40.05
CA LYS A 127 7.25 7.85 40.79
C LYS A 127 5.85 8.18 40.26
N GLY A 128 5.26 7.31 39.45
CA GLY A 128 4.05 7.65 38.69
C GLY A 128 3.28 6.46 38.12
N SER A 129 2.97 5.45 38.93
CA SER A 129 2.01 4.40 38.54
C SER A 129 0.57 4.95 38.55
N SER A 130 0.25 5.81 37.60
CA SER A 130 -1.14 6.13 37.26
C SER A 130 -1.79 4.87 36.71
N ASN A 131 -2.84 4.37 37.36
CA ASN A 131 -3.58 3.19 36.91
C ASN A 131 -4.28 3.51 35.58
N LEU A 132 -3.60 3.19 34.48
CA LEU A 132 -4.11 3.28 33.11
C LEU A 132 -5.40 2.46 33.06
N THR A 133 -6.52 3.04 32.63
CA THR A 133 -7.82 2.34 32.67
C THR A 133 -7.79 1.11 31.75
N LEU A 134 -8.65 0.11 31.97
CA LEU A 134 -8.68 -1.08 31.09
C LEU A 134 -8.82 -0.71 29.61
N ARG A 135 -9.61 0.32 29.27
CA ARG A 135 -9.73 0.85 27.90
C ARG A 135 -8.46 1.50 27.37
N ASP A 136 -7.68 2.15 28.22
CA ASP A 136 -6.43 2.80 27.83
C ASP A 136 -5.27 1.79 27.75
N GLN A 137 -5.30 0.73 28.58
CA GLN A 137 -4.46 -0.46 28.42
C GLN A 137 -4.79 -1.20 27.11
N GLU A 138 -6.08 -1.41 26.81
CA GLU A 138 -6.57 -2.04 25.59
C GLU A 138 -6.17 -1.24 24.33
N LYS A 139 -6.30 0.10 24.36
CA LYS A 139 -5.74 0.99 23.33
C LYS A 139 -4.23 0.89 23.20
N HIS A 140 -3.49 0.78 24.30
CA HIS A 140 -2.03 0.67 24.27
C HIS A 140 -1.59 -0.69 23.72
N ILE A 141 -2.32 -1.76 24.06
CA ILE A 141 -2.17 -3.09 23.46
C ILE A 141 -2.47 -3.05 21.95
N ASP A 142 -3.51 -2.36 21.50
CA ASP A 142 -3.83 -2.24 20.07
C ASP A 142 -2.85 -1.32 19.32
N ALA A 143 -2.27 -0.31 19.96
CA ALA A 143 -1.14 0.45 19.43
C ALA A 143 0.09 -0.46 19.28
N LEU A 144 0.44 -1.22 20.31
CA LEU A 144 1.54 -2.19 20.28
C LEU A 144 1.32 -3.30 19.24
N LYS A 145 0.08 -3.79 19.04
CA LYS A 145 -0.25 -4.73 17.95
C LYS A 145 -0.01 -4.11 16.58
N LYS A 146 -0.39 -2.85 16.36
CA LYS A 146 -0.16 -2.12 15.09
C LYS A 146 1.32 -1.83 14.86
N GLU A 147 2.06 -1.47 15.90
CA GLU A 147 3.52 -1.33 15.83
C GLU A 147 4.19 -2.68 15.55
N ASN A 148 3.77 -3.77 16.21
CA ASN A 148 4.29 -5.12 15.94
C ASN A 148 3.98 -5.59 14.52
N PHE A 149 2.78 -5.29 14.00
CA PHE A 149 2.42 -5.55 12.60
C PHE A 149 3.27 -4.72 11.62
N ASN A 150 3.44 -3.42 11.85
CA ASN A 150 4.30 -2.56 11.03
C ASN A 150 5.77 -2.98 11.11
N ILE A 151 6.25 -3.46 12.26
CA ILE A 151 7.59 -4.04 12.42
C ILE A 151 7.71 -5.33 11.62
N LYS A 152 6.73 -6.24 11.67
CA LYS A 152 6.72 -7.46 10.84
C LYS A 152 6.70 -7.15 9.34
N LEU A 153 5.89 -6.17 8.93
CA LEU A 153 5.85 -5.72 7.53
C LEU A 153 7.21 -5.11 7.11
N LYS A 154 7.86 -4.36 8.00
CA LYS A 154 9.18 -3.78 7.75
C LYS A 154 10.32 -4.80 7.81
N VAL A 155 10.19 -5.87 8.60
CA VAL A 155 11.08 -7.04 8.58
C VAL A 155 10.93 -7.75 7.23
N HIS A 156 9.71 -8.09 6.80
CA HIS A 156 9.46 -8.69 5.48
C HIS A 156 10.06 -7.85 4.35
N PHE A 157 9.81 -6.54 4.30
CA PHE A 157 10.39 -5.66 3.28
C PHE A 157 11.90 -5.44 3.43
N LEU A 158 12.52 -5.74 4.58
CA LEU A 158 13.98 -5.76 4.74
C LEU A 158 14.58 -7.11 4.33
N GLU A 159 13.88 -8.23 4.57
CA GLU A 159 14.25 -9.57 4.13
C GLU A 159 14.15 -9.69 2.60
N GLU A 160 13.05 -9.23 2.01
CA GLU A 160 12.82 -9.12 0.57
C GLU A 160 13.85 -8.20 -0.09
N ARG A 161 14.16 -7.06 0.54
CA ARG A 161 15.20 -6.14 0.07
C ARG A 161 16.62 -6.70 0.22
N LEU A 162 16.89 -7.53 1.24
CA LEU A 162 18.14 -8.27 1.38
C LEU A 162 18.27 -9.34 0.28
N ALA A 163 17.20 -10.08 -0.02
CA ALA A 163 17.14 -11.03 -1.12
C ALA A 163 17.43 -10.39 -2.48
N GLN A 164 16.95 -9.16 -2.70
CA GLN A 164 17.18 -8.41 -3.94
C GLN A 164 18.58 -7.76 -4.03
N LEU A 165 19.17 -7.30 -2.92
CA LEU A 165 20.44 -6.55 -2.93
C LEU A 165 21.70 -7.39 -2.64
N ALA A 166 21.57 -8.58 -2.06
CA ALA A 166 22.69 -9.43 -1.73
C ALA A 166 22.41 -10.94 -1.94
N PRO A 167 21.93 -11.36 -3.13
CA PRO A 167 21.66 -12.77 -3.40
C PRO A 167 22.89 -13.64 -3.13
N ASP A 168 24.09 -13.24 -3.58
CA ASP A 168 25.34 -13.97 -3.33
C ASP A 168 25.65 -14.22 -1.84
N GLN A 169 25.27 -13.29 -0.95
CA GLN A 169 25.50 -13.44 0.49
C GLN A 169 24.48 -14.35 1.15
N ILE A 170 23.23 -14.34 0.67
CA ILE A 170 22.19 -15.27 1.10
C ILE A 170 22.47 -16.67 0.55
N ASP A 171 22.91 -16.79 -0.70
CA ASP A 171 23.37 -18.04 -1.31
C ASP A 171 24.62 -18.58 -0.60
N ALA A 172 25.56 -17.72 -0.19
CA ALA A 172 26.69 -18.12 0.64
C ALA A 172 26.23 -18.61 2.03
N ALA A 173 25.29 -17.91 2.68
CA ALA A 173 24.74 -18.32 3.97
C ALA A 173 23.89 -19.59 3.89
N LEU A 174 23.21 -19.83 2.76
CA LEU A 174 22.47 -21.06 2.45
C LEU A 174 23.42 -22.21 2.14
N LYS A 175 24.46 -22.01 1.31
CA LYS A 175 25.54 -23.00 1.09
C LYS A 175 26.27 -23.33 2.39
N GLN A 176 26.51 -22.35 3.26
CA GLN A 176 27.09 -22.57 4.58
C GLN A 176 26.12 -23.31 5.52
N ASN A 177 24.82 -23.03 5.48
CA ASN A 177 23.81 -23.82 6.21
C ASN A 177 23.69 -25.25 5.68
N ILE A 178 23.75 -25.46 4.37
CA ILE A 178 23.73 -26.78 3.75
C ILE A 178 24.98 -27.57 4.17
N ASN A 179 26.16 -26.94 4.12
CA ASN A 179 27.41 -27.55 4.60
C ASN A 179 27.35 -27.86 6.10
N LEU A 180 26.84 -26.94 6.94
CA LEU A 180 26.63 -27.20 8.37
C LEU A 180 25.61 -28.31 8.62
N LYS A 181 24.57 -28.44 7.78
CA LYS A 181 23.56 -29.51 7.87
C LYS A 181 24.12 -30.86 7.41
N ILE A 182 25.03 -30.85 6.42
CA ILE A 182 25.83 -32.01 6.01
C ILE A 182 26.82 -32.39 7.13
N GLU A 183 27.54 -31.44 7.74
CA GLU A 183 28.39 -31.72 8.91
C GLU A 183 27.59 -32.26 10.09
N VAL A 184 26.39 -31.73 10.37
CA VAL A 184 25.51 -32.24 11.44
C VAL A 184 24.98 -33.64 11.09
N GLN A 185 24.70 -33.96 9.83
CA GLN A 185 24.37 -35.33 9.41
C GLN A 185 25.58 -36.27 9.48
N GLN A 186 26.77 -35.83 9.05
CA GLN A 186 28.02 -36.61 9.12
C GLN A 186 28.40 -36.87 10.57
N ARG A 187 28.44 -35.85 11.43
CA ARG A 187 28.59 -35.99 12.88
C ARG A 187 27.46 -36.81 13.51
N GLY A 188 26.25 -36.79 12.94
CA GLY A 188 25.13 -37.66 13.35
C GLY A 188 25.35 -39.13 12.99
N VAL A 189 25.97 -39.41 11.84
CA VAL A 189 26.38 -40.76 11.42
C VAL A 189 27.60 -41.24 12.20
N GLU A 190 28.57 -40.36 12.46
CA GLU A 190 29.72 -40.63 13.33
C GLU A 190 29.28 -40.87 14.77
N MET A 191 28.40 -40.05 15.34
CA MET A 191 27.79 -40.30 16.65
C MET A 191 27.01 -41.62 16.67
N LYS A 192 26.37 -42.05 15.58
CA LYS A 192 25.78 -43.40 15.47
C LYS A 192 26.84 -44.51 15.41
N LYS A 193 27.98 -44.30 14.73
CA LYS A 193 29.13 -45.22 14.71
C LYS A 193 29.78 -45.32 16.09
N TYR A 194 30.10 -44.19 16.73
CA TYR A 194 30.63 -44.14 18.09
C TYR A 194 29.63 -44.71 19.11
N LYS A 195 28.33 -44.46 18.98
CA LYS A 195 27.32 -45.08 19.85
C LYS A 195 27.18 -46.58 19.62
N LYS A 196 27.37 -47.09 18.40
CA LYS A 196 27.52 -48.54 18.16
C LYS A 196 28.77 -49.10 18.83
N LEU A 197 29.93 -48.47 18.61
CA LEU A 197 31.21 -48.90 19.19
C LEU A 197 31.18 -48.87 20.73
N VAL A 198 30.55 -47.85 21.33
CA VAL A 198 30.29 -47.78 22.77
C VAL A 198 29.34 -48.90 23.20
N LEU A 199 28.22 -49.14 22.50
CA LEU A 199 27.32 -50.27 22.78
C LEU A 199 27.94 -51.67 22.53
N GLU A 200 29.03 -51.75 21.77
CA GLU A 200 29.81 -52.98 21.55
C GLU A 200 30.82 -53.16 22.69
N LEU A 201 31.57 -52.11 23.06
CA LEU A 201 32.45 -52.09 24.24
C LEU A 201 31.69 -52.25 25.56
N GLU A 202 30.46 -51.72 25.67
CA GLU A 202 29.56 -51.93 26.81
C GLU A 202 29.12 -53.39 26.89
N ARG A 203 28.83 -54.06 25.77
CA ARG A 203 28.52 -55.50 25.75
C ARG A 203 29.75 -56.38 26.02
N GLU A 204 30.94 -55.93 25.67
CA GLU A 204 32.19 -56.61 26.03
C GLU A 204 32.54 -56.43 27.52
N LEU A 205 32.31 -55.25 28.08
CA LEU A 205 32.35 -55.01 29.52
C LEU A 205 31.26 -55.81 30.27
N GLU A 206 30.04 -55.88 29.75
CA GLU A 206 28.96 -56.68 30.33
C GLU A 206 29.23 -58.18 30.23
N ARG A 207 29.91 -58.64 29.16
CA ARG A 207 30.46 -60.02 29.06
C ARG A 207 31.55 -60.27 30.09
N LEU A 208 32.50 -59.35 30.28
CA LEU A 208 33.55 -59.45 31.29
C LEU A 208 32.99 -59.43 32.72
N GLN A 209 31.95 -58.63 32.98
CA GLN A 209 31.25 -58.59 34.27
C GLN A 209 30.40 -59.85 34.50
N ARG A 210 29.67 -60.36 33.48
CA ARG A 210 28.98 -61.67 33.58
C ARG A 210 29.96 -62.84 33.71
N GLY A 211 31.18 -62.73 33.20
CA GLY A 211 32.27 -63.71 33.39
C GLY A 211 32.53 -63.97 34.88
N ARG A 212 32.74 -62.90 35.67
CA ARG A 212 32.95 -62.98 37.14
C ARG A 212 31.74 -63.50 37.94
N GLY A 213 30.56 -63.60 37.33
CA GLY A 213 29.40 -64.28 37.91
C GLY A 213 29.45 -65.79 37.66
N ARG A 214 29.70 -66.20 36.41
CA ARG A 214 29.76 -67.63 36.04
C ARG A 214 30.98 -68.38 36.58
N GLU A 215 32.08 -67.70 36.85
CA GLU A 215 33.29 -68.30 37.42
C GLU A 215 32.98 -69.01 38.75
N ARG A 216 32.27 -68.34 39.67
CA ARG A 216 31.93 -68.86 41.01
C ARG A 216 30.81 -69.92 40.98
N ASP A 217 29.80 -69.68 40.14
CA ASP A 217 28.68 -70.61 39.88
C ASP A 217 29.11 -71.90 39.14
N LEU A 218 30.34 -71.95 38.62
CA LEU A 218 30.95 -73.12 38.01
C LEU A 218 31.96 -73.80 38.94
N GLU A 219 32.68 -73.08 39.81
CA GLU A 219 33.52 -73.70 40.85
C GLU A 219 32.70 -74.60 41.79
N GLU A 220 31.61 -74.09 42.36
CA GLU A 220 30.74 -74.83 43.29
C GLU A 220 30.11 -76.07 42.63
N ARG A 221 29.72 -75.96 41.34
CA ARG A 221 29.17 -77.09 40.56
C ARG A 221 30.24 -78.05 40.03
N VAL A 222 31.49 -77.63 39.92
CA VAL A 222 32.61 -78.52 39.60
C VAL A 222 32.99 -79.34 40.82
N GLU A 223 32.98 -78.79 42.04
CA GLU A 223 33.27 -79.57 43.26
C GLU A 223 32.19 -80.65 43.53
N GLU A 224 30.90 -80.34 43.37
CA GLU A 224 29.83 -81.35 43.47
C GLU A 224 29.97 -82.44 42.39
N LEU A 225 30.18 -82.06 41.12
CA LEU A 225 30.35 -83.03 40.04
C LEU A 225 31.65 -83.84 40.17
N GLU A 226 32.73 -83.26 40.71
CA GLU A 226 34.00 -83.95 40.95
C GLU A 226 33.95 -84.95 42.12
N HIS A 227 33.07 -84.74 43.10
CA HIS A 227 32.80 -85.73 44.13
C HIS A 227 32.14 -86.96 43.50
N ASP A 228 31.04 -86.76 42.77
CA ASP A 228 30.22 -87.84 42.24
C ASP A 228 30.89 -88.58 41.06
N LEU A 229 31.73 -87.89 40.27
CA LEU A 229 32.54 -88.55 39.22
C LEU A 229 33.55 -89.57 39.80
N ARG A 230 33.98 -89.42 41.06
CA ARG A 230 34.95 -90.33 41.70
C ARG A 230 34.31 -91.63 42.19
N GLU A 231 33.05 -91.63 42.60
CA GLU A 231 32.32 -92.87 42.89
C GLU A 231 31.79 -93.53 41.61
N ALA A 232 31.26 -92.75 40.66
CA ALA A 232 30.74 -93.28 39.39
C ALA A 232 31.83 -93.98 38.54
N ARG A 233 33.05 -93.43 38.47
CA ARG A 233 34.17 -94.04 37.70
C ARG A 233 34.67 -95.41 38.22
N ARG A 234 34.07 -95.97 39.27
CA ARG A 234 34.37 -97.35 39.73
C ARG A 234 33.35 -98.41 39.29
N ARG A 235 32.27 -98.06 38.56
CA ARG A 235 31.29 -99.03 38.03
C ARG A 235 30.80 -98.68 36.62
N ASN A 236 31.37 -99.37 35.63
CA ASN A 236 31.04 -99.36 34.19
C ASN A 236 30.99 -97.99 33.48
N GLY A 237 31.88 -97.80 32.51
CA GLY A 237 31.69 -96.81 31.45
C GLY A 237 30.77 -97.34 30.34
N GLY A 238 30.04 -96.43 29.70
CA GLY A 238 29.22 -96.66 28.51
C GLY A 238 28.94 -95.32 27.83
N VAL A 239 29.00 -95.29 26.50
CA VAL A 239 28.78 -94.11 25.64
C VAL A 239 27.25 -93.99 25.43
N GLY A 240 26.60 -92.86 25.15
CA GLY A 240 26.97 -91.61 24.49
C GLY A 240 26.22 -91.49 23.14
N THR A 241 24.92 -91.78 23.19
CA THR A 241 24.04 -92.08 22.06
C THR A 241 23.73 -90.87 21.17
N ALA A 242 24.66 -90.54 20.28
CA ALA A 242 24.45 -89.80 19.04
C ALA A 242 25.65 -89.94 18.08
N ASP A 243 26.87 -90.09 18.62
CA ASP A 243 28.13 -90.27 17.88
C ASP A 243 28.45 -91.76 17.64
N ASP A 244 27.97 -92.66 18.51
CA ASP A 244 28.18 -94.11 18.40
C ASP A 244 27.66 -94.73 17.10
N GLY A 245 26.48 -94.36 16.62
CA GLY A 245 25.85 -94.98 15.44
C GLY A 245 26.61 -94.78 14.12
N LEU A 246 27.58 -93.87 14.09
CA LEU A 246 28.53 -93.70 12.98
C LEU A 246 29.93 -94.28 13.26
N ARG A 247 30.23 -94.63 14.52
CA ARG A 247 31.45 -95.35 14.90
C ARG A 247 31.27 -96.85 14.85
N GLU A 248 30.17 -97.37 15.39
CA GLU A 248 29.81 -98.79 15.39
C GLU A 248 29.86 -99.36 13.97
N ARG A 249 29.29 -98.64 12.99
CA ARG A 249 29.28 -99.03 11.57
C ARG A 249 30.62 -98.87 10.83
N ASN A 250 31.59 -98.14 11.39
CA ASN A 250 32.96 -98.13 10.89
C ASN A 250 33.80 -99.21 11.59
N ALA A 251 33.61 -99.41 12.90
CA ALA A 251 34.25 -100.48 13.66
C ALA A 251 33.86 -101.87 13.13
N GLU A 252 32.60 -102.12 12.75
CA GLU A 252 32.19 -103.36 12.08
C GLU A 252 32.87 -103.59 10.72
N LEU A 253 33.32 -102.52 10.04
CA LEU A 253 34.07 -102.61 8.78
C LEU A 253 35.57 -102.77 9.01
N GLU A 254 36.15 -102.02 9.95
CA GLU A 254 37.55 -102.16 10.37
C GLU A 254 37.80 -103.53 11.01
N GLU A 255 36.87 -104.07 11.80
CA GLU A 255 36.96 -105.43 12.35
C GLU A 255 36.80 -106.50 11.26
N ARG A 256 35.94 -106.30 10.25
CA ARG A 256 35.88 -107.19 9.08
C ARG A 256 37.15 -107.14 8.23
N GLN A 257 37.74 -105.96 8.04
CA GLN A 257 39.02 -105.81 7.36
C GLN A 257 40.15 -106.47 8.16
N ALA A 258 40.21 -106.26 9.48
CA ALA A 258 41.18 -106.91 10.34
C ALA A 258 41.00 -108.44 10.39
N GLN A 259 39.77 -108.97 10.37
CA GLN A 259 39.52 -110.40 10.27
C GLN A 259 40.01 -110.95 8.92
N LEU A 260 39.71 -110.28 7.79
CA LEU A 260 40.21 -110.67 6.47
C LEU A 260 41.73 -110.53 6.33
N GLU A 261 42.36 -109.54 6.96
CA GLU A 261 43.83 -109.39 7.00
C GLU A 261 44.48 -110.48 7.86
N ASN A 262 43.92 -110.84 9.01
CA ASN A 262 44.39 -111.97 9.82
C ASN A 262 44.18 -113.31 9.12
N GLU A 263 43.08 -113.51 8.37
CA GLU A 263 42.88 -114.69 7.52
C GLU A 263 43.88 -114.73 6.37
N PHE A 264 44.20 -113.58 5.76
CA PHE A 264 45.17 -113.49 4.67
C PHE A 264 46.62 -113.71 5.15
N ASP A 265 47.00 -113.19 6.31
CA ASP A 265 48.33 -113.41 6.89
C ASP A 265 48.48 -114.80 7.52
N SER A 266 47.40 -115.39 8.06
CA SER A 266 47.35 -116.82 8.43
C SER A 266 47.50 -117.72 7.20
N ALA A 267 46.84 -117.38 6.08
CA ALA A 267 47.00 -118.09 4.82
C ALA A 267 48.42 -117.93 4.23
N LYS A 268 49.08 -116.78 4.40
CA LYS A 268 50.51 -116.62 4.07
C LYS A 268 51.39 -117.52 4.93
N ALA A 269 51.23 -117.52 6.24
CA ALA A 269 52.04 -118.35 7.15
C ALA A 269 51.90 -119.84 6.80
N MET A 270 50.68 -120.31 6.54
CA MET A 270 50.41 -121.67 6.08
C MET A 270 51.01 -121.99 4.70
N LEU A 271 51.19 -120.99 3.82
CA LEU A 271 51.85 -121.16 2.52
C LEU A 271 53.38 -121.11 2.64
N GLU A 272 53.94 -120.29 3.52
CA GLU A 272 55.38 -120.27 3.82
C GLU A 272 55.81 -121.60 4.46
N GLU A 273 55.06 -122.15 5.43
CA GLU A 273 55.33 -123.49 5.99
C GLU A 273 55.22 -124.61 4.94
N ASN A 274 54.28 -124.52 3.99
CA ASN A 274 54.17 -125.51 2.92
C ASN A 274 55.32 -125.43 1.89
N ILE A 275 55.89 -124.25 1.64
CA ILE A 275 57.07 -124.08 0.78
C ILE A 275 58.29 -124.71 1.47
N ASP A 276 58.48 -124.42 2.77
CA ASP A 276 59.58 -124.94 3.58
C ASP A 276 59.57 -126.48 3.74
N GLU A 277 58.40 -127.12 3.67
CA GLU A 277 58.29 -128.59 3.72
C GLU A 277 58.44 -129.25 2.34
N ILE A 278 58.03 -128.58 1.26
CA ILE A 278 58.23 -129.07 -0.11
C ILE A 278 59.73 -129.09 -0.47
N GLU A 279 60.53 -128.11 -0.04
CA GLU A 279 61.99 -128.16 -0.21
C GLU A 279 62.64 -129.32 0.57
N ARG A 280 62.09 -129.68 1.75
CA ARG A 280 62.59 -130.82 2.57
C ARG A 280 62.27 -132.19 1.99
N LEU A 281 61.14 -132.35 1.31
CA LEU A 281 60.70 -133.65 0.79
C LEU A 281 61.32 -134.01 -0.56
N GLN A 282 61.79 -133.03 -1.34
CA GLN A 282 62.52 -133.29 -2.59
C GLN A 282 63.94 -133.84 -2.36
N GLU A 283 64.59 -133.50 -1.23
CA GLU A 283 65.97 -133.90 -0.93
C GLU A 283 66.13 -135.40 -0.56
N GLN A 284 65.02 -136.14 -0.32
CA GLN A 284 65.08 -137.51 0.22
C GLN A 284 64.94 -138.65 -0.79
N LEU A 285 64.49 -138.40 -2.04
CA LEU A 285 64.12 -139.48 -2.97
C LEU A 285 65.27 -139.99 -3.88
N GLU A 286 66.43 -139.33 -3.90
CA GLU A 286 67.43 -139.52 -4.97
C GLU A 286 68.50 -140.63 -4.72
N ARG A 287 68.15 -141.77 -4.06
CA ARG A 287 69.15 -142.82 -3.71
C ARG A 287 68.69 -144.31 -3.77
N LYS A 288 68.89 -144.99 -4.93
CA LYS A 288 69.47 -146.38 -5.16
C LYS A 288 68.73 -147.35 -6.16
N GLY A 289 69.50 -148.24 -6.86
CA GLY A 289 69.06 -149.47 -7.56
C GLY A 289 70.17 -150.30 -8.30
N GLY A 290 69.95 -151.60 -8.66
CA GLY A 290 70.80 -152.53 -9.52
C GLY A 290 71.43 -153.79 -8.83
N ALA A 291 72.01 -154.85 -9.47
CA ALA A 291 71.97 -155.46 -10.85
C ALA A 291 72.78 -156.83 -10.99
N GLU A 292 72.50 -157.67 -12.02
CA GLU A 292 73.32 -158.74 -12.73
C GLU A 292 73.93 -159.99 -12.01
N GLY A 293 74.45 -161.10 -12.63
CA GLY A 293 74.52 -161.60 -14.05
C GLY A 293 75.46 -162.85 -14.32
N ASN A 294 75.62 -163.31 -15.60
CA ASN A 294 76.65 -164.24 -16.23
C ASN A 294 76.39 -165.78 -16.51
N ASP A 295 77.26 -166.45 -17.34
CA ASP A 295 77.10 -167.74 -18.10
C ASP A 295 78.45 -168.53 -18.45
N SER A 296 78.42 -169.65 -19.24
CA SER A 296 79.48 -170.45 -19.99
C SER A 296 80.05 -171.78 -19.36
N ASP A 297 80.70 -172.79 -20.02
CA ASP A 297 81.30 -173.05 -21.38
C ASP A 297 81.34 -174.60 -21.78
N ALA A 298 82.19 -175.12 -22.74
CA ALA A 298 82.06 -176.44 -23.42
C ALA A 298 83.36 -177.18 -23.95
N GLY A 299 83.23 -178.44 -24.43
CA GLY A 299 83.98 -178.97 -25.62
C GLY A 299 85.12 -180.04 -25.53
N LYS A 300 85.15 -180.95 -26.54
CA LYS A 300 86.29 -181.81 -27.03
C LYS A 300 86.76 -183.05 -26.22
N ARG A 301 86.01 -184.16 -26.25
CA ARG A 301 86.52 -185.55 -25.97
C ARG A 301 86.07 -186.64 -26.98
N ARG A 302 85.83 -186.19 -28.22
CA ARG A 302 85.40 -186.95 -29.42
C ARG A 302 86.38 -188.09 -29.81
N THR A 303 85.90 -189.12 -30.53
CA THR A 303 86.66 -190.07 -31.36
C THR A 303 87.62 -191.08 -30.70
N ARG A 304 87.30 -191.69 -29.54
CA ARG A 304 88.06 -192.91 -29.09
C ARG A 304 87.48 -193.83 -28.01
N LEU A 305 86.34 -193.51 -27.40
CA LEU A 305 85.65 -194.44 -26.47
C LEU A 305 84.76 -195.46 -27.23
N GLU A 306 84.49 -195.18 -28.50
CA GLU A 306 83.39 -195.70 -29.34
C GLU A 306 83.54 -197.18 -29.79
N ALA A 307 84.54 -197.94 -29.35
CA ALA A 307 84.87 -199.27 -29.91
C ALA A 307 85.24 -200.36 -28.89
N ARG A 308 84.98 -200.15 -27.59
CA ARG A 308 85.07 -201.21 -26.57
C ARG A 308 83.91 -201.20 -25.56
N ILE A 309 83.06 -200.19 -25.64
CA ILE A 309 81.76 -200.13 -24.96
C ILE A 309 80.80 -201.18 -25.58
N GLU A 310 80.83 -201.31 -26.91
CA GLU A 310 80.02 -202.17 -27.79
C GLU A 310 79.90 -203.66 -27.40
N GLU A 311 80.89 -204.26 -26.71
CA GLU A 311 80.82 -205.67 -26.26
C GLU A 311 80.26 -205.84 -24.83
N LEU A 312 80.16 -204.74 -24.05
CA LEU A 312 79.54 -204.72 -22.72
C LEU A 312 78.14 -204.06 -22.72
N GLU A 313 77.74 -203.44 -23.84
CA GLU A 313 76.36 -203.02 -24.07
C GLU A 313 75.44 -204.24 -24.22
N ALA A 314 75.84 -205.25 -25.00
CA ALA A 314 75.00 -206.43 -25.29
C ALA A 314 74.58 -207.26 -24.05
N GLU A 315 75.42 -207.40 -23.02
CA GLU A 315 75.02 -208.06 -21.75
C GLU A 315 74.18 -207.14 -20.84
N ASN A 316 74.22 -205.82 -21.02
CA ASN A 316 73.30 -204.90 -20.35
C ASN A 316 71.93 -204.86 -21.03
N GLU A 317 71.86 -204.91 -22.37
CA GLU A 317 70.61 -204.88 -23.13
C GLU A 317 69.65 -206.02 -22.73
N GLU A 318 70.15 -207.24 -22.47
CA GLU A 318 69.29 -208.35 -22.02
C GLU A 318 68.81 -208.23 -20.56
N LEU A 319 69.42 -207.35 -19.76
CA LEU A 319 68.96 -207.02 -18.40
C LEU A 319 68.05 -205.79 -18.38
N HIS A 320 68.29 -204.80 -19.24
CA HIS A 320 67.41 -203.65 -19.43
C HIS A 320 66.03 -204.08 -19.95
N ALA A 321 65.97 -204.96 -20.97
CA ALA A 321 64.69 -205.45 -21.50
C ALA A 321 63.78 -206.10 -20.43
N LYS A 322 64.36 -206.68 -19.36
CA LYS A 322 63.61 -207.28 -18.24
C LYS A 322 63.26 -206.30 -17.10
N LEU A 323 63.82 -205.10 -17.13
CA LEU A 323 63.39 -203.95 -16.32
C LEU A 323 62.28 -203.19 -17.06
N ASP A 324 62.45 -202.95 -18.37
CA ASP A 324 61.48 -202.25 -19.22
C ASP A 324 60.12 -202.97 -19.20
N ASP A 325 60.08 -204.30 -19.37
CA ASP A 325 58.89 -205.17 -19.20
C ASP A 325 58.17 -205.02 -17.83
N HIS A 326 58.89 -204.58 -16.79
CA HIS A 326 58.35 -204.36 -15.45
C HIS A 326 57.99 -202.89 -15.16
N GLU A 327 58.62 -201.93 -15.84
CA GLU A 327 58.26 -200.51 -15.76
C GLU A 327 57.00 -200.21 -16.58
N GLU A 328 56.80 -200.81 -17.77
CA GLU A 328 55.54 -200.72 -18.54
C GLU A 328 54.33 -201.28 -17.77
N ALA A 329 54.55 -202.29 -16.91
CA ALA A 329 53.50 -202.86 -16.06
C ALA A 329 53.13 -201.97 -14.85
N LEU A 330 53.97 -200.97 -14.52
CA LEU A 330 53.71 -199.98 -13.49
C LEU A 330 53.04 -198.72 -14.06
N THR A 331 53.52 -198.19 -15.18
CA THR A 331 52.93 -196.99 -15.82
C THR A 331 51.46 -197.23 -16.16
N ALA A 332 51.11 -198.38 -16.75
CA ALA A 332 49.72 -198.76 -17.04
C ALA A 332 48.80 -198.87 -15.80
N ARG A 333 49.36 -198.88 -14.58
CA ARG A 333 48.60 -198.82 -13.30
C ARG A 333 48.60 -197.44 -12.66
N GLU A 334 49.47 -196.53 -13.08
CA GLU A 334 49.42 -195.12 -12.71
C GLU A 334 48.49 -194.34 -13.65
N ASP A 335 48.44 -194.69 -14.94
CA ASP A 335 47.49 -194.14 -15.91
C ASP A 335 46.03 -194.41 -15.50
N GLU A 336 45.68 -195.67 -15.19
CA GLU A 336 44.34 -196.05 -14.67
C GLU A 336 43.97 -195.33 -13.35
N ARG A 337 44.96 -194.88 -12.57
CA ARG A 337 44.75 -194.12 -11.33
C ARG A 337 44.47 -192.65 -11.63
N GLU A 338 45.14 -192.07 -12.62
CA GLU A 338 45.04 -190.65 -12.95
C GLU A 338 43.75 -190.33 -13.72
N ASP A 339 43.32 -191.19 -14.66
CA ASP A 339 42.00 -191.10 -15.29
C ASP A 339 40.86 -191.03 -14.24
N LEU A 340 40.92 -191.87 -13.20
CA LEU A 340 39.93 -191.91 -12.12
C LEU A 340 40.03 -190.72 -11.15
N LEU A 341 41.20 -190.09 -11.02
CA LEU A 341 41.36 -188.85 -10.25
C LEU A 341 40.79 -187.65 -11.01
N ASP A 342 41.01 -187.57 -12.32
CA ASP A 342 40.50 -186.49 -13.16
C ASP A 342 38.98 -186.55 -13.36
N GLU A 343 38.37 -187.74 -13.44
CA GLU A 343 36.90 -187.85 -13.42
C GLU A 343 36.31 -187.37 -12.08
N ILE A 344 36.99 -187.65 -10.95
CA ILE A 344 36.62 -187.13 -9.63
C ILE A 344 36.82 -185.60 -9.52
N GLN A 345 37.84 -185.03 -10.15
CA GLN A 345 38.04 -183.57 -10.21
C GLN A 345 36.98 -182.89 -11.10
N GLY A 346 36.68 -183.46 -12.27
CA GLY A 346 35.65 -182.96 -13.18
C GLY A 346 34.26 -182.91 -12.54
N LEU A 347 33.87 -183.95 -11.82
CA LEU A 347 32.59 -183.99 -11.09
C LEU A 347 32.53 -182.96 -9.94
N LYS A 348 33.66 -182.66 -9.26
CA LYS A 348 33.71 -181.58 -8.25
C LYS A 348 33.56 -180.20 -8.89
N LEU A 349 34.28 -179.93 -9.98
CA LEU A 349 34.20 -178.67 -10.70
C LEU A 349 32.77 -178.38 -11.19
N GLN A 350 32.06 -179.39 -11.71
CA GLN A 350 30.66 -179.24 -12.13
C GLN A 350 29.71 -178.86 -10.97
N VAL A 351 29.95 -179.36 -9.75
CA VAL A 351 29.16 -178.97 -8.57
C VAL A 351 29.49 -177.55 -8.11
N GLU A 352 30.77 -177.17 -8.11
CA GLU A 352 31.20 -175.80 -7.78
C GLU A 352 30.64 -174.76 -8.76
N ASP A 353 30.65 -175.08 -10.06
CA ASP A 353 30.11 -174.23 -11.11
C ASP A 353 28.60 -174.02 -11.02
N LEU A 354 27.85 -175.04 -10.60
CA LEU A 354 26.41 -174.94 -10.37
C LEU A 354 26.07 -174.11 -9.12
N LEU A 355 26.94 -174.12 -8.10
CA LEU A 355 26.81 -173.23 -6.94
C LEU A 355 27.13 -171.77 -7.31
N ARG A 356 28.29 -171.51 -7.96
CA ARG A 356 28.66 -170.15 -8.42
C ARG A 356 27.60 -169.52 -9.30
N LYS A 357 27.02 -170.27 -10.25
CA LYS A 357 25.92 -169.77 -11.11
C LYS A 357 24.69 -169.37 -10.30
N ARG A 358 24.36 -170.10 -9.23
CA ARG A 358 23.22 -169.80 -8.35
C ARG A 358 23.49 -168.61 -7.41
N GLU A 359 24.74 -168.40 -7.02
CA GLU A 359 25.17 -167.26 -6.19
C GLU A 359 25.20 -165.96 -7.00
N ASN A 360 25.76 -165.99 -8.21
CA ASN A 360 25.72 -164.85 -9.14
C ASN A 360 24.28 -164.43 -9.48
N GLU A 361 23.39 -165.42 -9.72
CA GLU A 361 21.95 -165.17 -9.94
C GLU A 361 21.23 -164.53 -8.73
N VAL A 362 21.82 -164.55 -7.53
CA VAL A 362 21.29 -163.85 -6.35
C VAL A 362 21.92 -162.45 -6.22
N LEU A 363 23.22 -162.31 -6.52
CA LEU A 363 23.92 -161.03 -6.53
C LEU A 363 23.34 -160.07 -7.58
N GLU A 364 23.18 -160.50 -8.84
CA GLU A 364 22.58 -159.67 -9.90
C GLU A 364 21.19 -159.14 -9.51
N ARG A 365 20.37 -159.97 -8.84
CA ARG A 365 19.03 -159.62 -8.35
C ARG A 365 19.03 -158.73 -7.09
N SER A 366 20.20 -158.53 -6.47
CA SER A 366 20.40 -157.59 -5.37
C SER A 366 20.97 -156.25 -5.86
N GLU A 367 21.92 -156.27 -6.80
CA GLU A 367 22.51 -155.09 -7.44
C GLU A 367 21.47 -154.34 -8.29
N SER A 368 20.70 -155.07 -9.11
CA SER A 368 19.57 -154.50 -9.87
C SER A 368 18.41 -154.02 -8.98
N ARG A 369 18.49 -154.25 -7.66
CA ARG A 369 17.57 -153.70 -6.66
C ARG A 369 18.16 -152.46 -5.99
N ALA A 370 19.46 -152.48 -5.66
CA ALA A 370 20.19 -151.33 -5.13
C ALA A 370 20.14 -150.14 -6.09
N GLN A 371 20.41 -150.35 -7.38
CA GLN A 371 20.37 -149.31 -8.41
C GLN A 371 18.98 -148.65 -8.53
N ILE A 372 17.89 -149.38 -8.27
CA ILE A 372 16.52 -148.83 -8.28
C ILE A 372 16.24 -147.96 -7.04
N TYR A 373 16.96 -148.15 -5.94
CA TYR A 373 16.93 -147.24 -4.79
C TYR A 373 17.85 -146.04 -5.02
N GLU A 374 19.06 -146.21 -5.56
CA GLU A 374 19.97 -145.10 -5.89
C GLU A 374 19.38 -144.17 -6.96
N GLU A 375 18.89 -144.69 -8.09
CA GLU A 375 18.14 -143.91 -9.11
C GLU A 375 16.92 -143.21 -8.52
N ARG A 376 16.37 -143.70 -7.41
CA ARG A 376 15.20 -143.11 -6.75
C ARG A 376 15.60 -142.01 -5.77
N GLU A 377 16.65 -142.21 -4.97
CA GLU A 377 17.20 -141.19 -4.09
C GLU A 377 17.77 -140.01 -4.89
N GLU A 378 18.41 -140.27 -6.04
CA GLU A 378 18.80 -139.21 -6.99
C GLU A 378 17.59 -138.45 -7.55
N ARG A 379 16.49 -139.14 -7.91
CA ARG A 379 15.25 -138.48 -8.37
C ARG A 379 14.57 -137.69 -7.28
N GLU A 380 14.50 -138.23 -6.06
CA GLU A 380 13.88 -137.55 -4.92
C GLU A 380 14.72 -136.31 -4.52
N ALA A 381 16.05 -136.38 -4.57
CA ALA A 381 16.93 -135.22 -4.42
C ALA A 381 16.76 -134.18 -5.56
N ILE A 382 16.66 -134.61 -6.82
CA ILE A 382 16.39 -133.71 -7.96
C ILE A 382 15.00 -133.07 -7.85
N GLU A 383 13.99 -133.80 -7.36
CA GLU A 383 12.65 -133.24 -7.10
C GLU A 383 12.66 -132.26 -5.92
N GLU A 384 13.43 -132.52 -4.86
CA GLU A 384 13.65 -131.55 -3.76
C GLU A 384 14.40 -130.30 -4.23
N ASP A 385 15.47 -130.41 -5.02
CA ASP A 385 16.18 -129.26 -5.61
C ASP A 385 15.27 -128.47 -6.56
N LEU A 386 14.46 -129.15 -7.38
CA LEU A 386 13.52 -128.52 -8.30
C LEU A 386 12.37 -127.84 -7.53
N ASN A 387 11.94 -128.39 -6.40
CA ASN A 387 11.01 -127.72 -5.48
C ASN A 387 11.67 -126.52 -4.76
N ALA A 388 12.91 -126.63 -4.29
CA ALA A 388 13.65 -125.52 -3.72
C ALA A 388 13.89 -124.39 -4.75
N LEU A 389 14.06 -124.73 -6.04
CA LEU A 389 14.11 -123.77 -7.14
C LEU A 389 12.73 -123.16 -7.45
N ARG A 390 11.63 -123.91 -7.35
CA ARG A 390 10.27 -123.37 -7.43
C ARG A 390 9.98 -122.40 -6.29
N ASP A 391 10.38 -122.72 -5.06
CA ASP A 391 10.17 -121.87 -3.88
C ASP A 391 11.05 -120.62 -3.93
N LYS A 392 12.32 -120.73 -4.38
CA LYS A 392 13.18 -119.58 -4.67
C LYS A 392 12.61 -118.70 -5.79
N LEU A 393 12.05 -119.30 -6.85
CA LEU A 393 11.39 -118.58 -7.94
C LEU A 393 10.10 -117.88 -7.45
N ALA A 394 9.31 -118.53 -6.60
CA ALA A 394 8.12 -117.94 -6.00
C ALA A 394 8.47 -116.79 -5.05
N ALA A 395 9.48 -116.97 -4.19
CA ALA A 395 10.00 -115.92 -3.32
C ALA A 395 10.53 -114.72 -4.11
N ALA A 396 11.34 -114.96 -5.15
CA ALA A 396 11.83 -113.90 -6.04
C ALA A 396 10.70 -113.22 -6.82
N SER A 397 9.62 -113.94 -7.17
CA SER A 397 8.43 -113.37 -7.82
C SER A 397 7.59 -112.52 -6.87
N ILE A 398 7.52 -112.91 -5.58
CA ILE A 398 6.87 -112.13 -4.52
C ILE A 398 7.70 -110.89 -4.17
N GLU A 399 9.03 -111.01 -4.07
CA GLU A 399 9.93 -109.87 -3.86
C GLU A 399 9.86 -108.91 -5.06
N LEU A 400 9.87 -109.41 -6.30
CA LEU A 400 9.68 -108.58 -7.49
C LEU A 400 8.33 -107.86 -7.45
N SER A 401 7.23 -108.54 -7.14
CA SER A 401 5.91 -107.90 -6.97
C SER A 401 5.92 -106.84 -5.88
N GLN A 402 6.59 -107.07 -4.74
CA GLN A 402 6.73 -106.08 -3.67
C GLN A 402 7.60 -104.90 -4.10
N LYS A 403 8.61 -105.10 -4.93
CA LYS A 403 9.43 -104.02 -5.51
C LYS A 403 8.68 -103.24 -6.57
N ASP A 404 7.85 -103.90 -7.37
CA ASP A 404 6.95 -103.24 -8.32
C ASP A 404 5.88 -102.41 -7.57
N ASP A 405 5.27 -102.95 -6.50
CA ASP A 405 4.34 -102.22 -5.62
C ASP A 405 5.03 -101.02 -4.93
N ASP A 406 6.24 -101.21 -4.36
CA ASP A 406 7.07 -100.14 -3.80
C ASP A 406 7.35 -99.04 -4.86
N VAL A 407 7.71 -99.44 -6.08
CA VAL A 407 8.01 -98.53 -7.20
C VAL A 407 6.74 -97.81 -7.68
N GLU A 408 5.59 -98.47 -7.75
CA GLU A 408 4.32 -97.80 -8.05
C GLU A 408 3.95 -96.79 -6.96
N MET A 409 4.12 -97.13 -5.67
CA MET A 409 3.89 -96.19 -4.56
C MET A 409 4.84 -95.00 -4.61
N LYS A 410 6.13 -95.22 -4.90
CA LYS A 410 7.09 -94.11 -5.09
C LYS A 410 6.80 -93.29 -6.34
N ASN A 411 6.32 -93.90 -7.42
CA ASN A 411 5.86 -93.16 -8.60
C ASN A 411 4.60 -92.32 -8.31
N ARG A 412 3.69 -92.80 -7.45
CA ARG A 412 2.54 -92.00 -6.97
C ARG A 412 3.00 -90.82 -6.11
N GLU A 413 3.87 -91.05 -5.12
CA GLU A 413 4.48 -89.97 -4.31
C GLU A 413 5.21 -88.94 -5.19
N ILE A 414 5.95 -89.38 -6.20
CA ILE A 414 6.64 -88.50 -7.17
C ILE A 414 5.63 -87.71 -8.01
N GLN A 415 4.53 -88.32 -8.46
CA GLN A 415 3.47 -87.61 -9.21
C GLN A 415 2.72 -86.59 -8.34
N GLU A 416 2.42 -86.92 -7.08
CA GLU A 416 1.83 -85.97 -6.11
C GLU A 416 2.78 -84.81 -5.80
N LEU A 417 4.08 -85.10 -5.63
CA LEU A 417 5.10 -84.06 -5.46
C LEU A 417 5.25 -83.20 -6.72
N ILE A 418 5.24 -83.77 -7.92
CA ILE A 418 5.29 -83.01 -9.18
C ILE A 418 4.07 -82.09 -9.28
N ALA A 419 2.85 -82.60 -9.04
CA ALA A 419 1.63 -81.80 -9.11
C ALA A 419 1.62 -80.64 -8.08
N GLU A 420 2.16 -80.84 -6.88
CA GLU A 420 2.31 -79.76 -5.90
C GLU A 420 3.42 -78.77 -6.27
N HIS A 421 4.54 -79.21 -6.88
CA HIS A 421 5.55 -78.30 -7.41
C HIS A 421 5.03 -77.49 -8.60
N GLU A 422 4.27 -78.11 -9.51
CA GLU A 422 3.56 -77.42 -10.61
C GLU A 422 2.59 -76.37 -10.04
N ARG A 423 1.80 -76.73 -9.02
CA ARG A 423 0.90 -75.81 -8.31
C ARG A 423 1.65 -74.64 -7.65
N ILE A 424 2.77 -74.90 -6.99
CA ILE A 424 3.60 -73.85 -6.38
C ILE A 424 4.19 -72.93 -7.46
N VAL A 425 4.64 -73.48 -8.60
CA VAL A 425 5.11 -72.68 -9.75
C VAL A 425 3.98 -71.85 -10.36
N GLU A 426 2.78 -72.39 -10.56
CA GLU A 426 1.62 -71.63 -11.03
C GLU A 426 1.30 -70.44 -10.13
N VAL A 427 1.35 -70.64 -8.81
CA VAL A 427 1.13 -69.57 -7.81
C VAL A 427 2.25 -68.54 -7.84
N VAL A 428 3.52 -68.95 -7.77
CA VAL A 428 4.66 -68.02 -7.79
C VAL A 428 4.72 -67.24 -9.10
N GLU A 429 4.42 -67.87 -10.24
CA GLU A 429 4.29 -67.16 -11.51
C GLU A 429 3.09 -66.19 -11.53
N ALA A 430 1.97 -66.53 -10.89
CA ALA A 430 0.81 -65.64 -10.80
C ALA A 430 1.09 -64.43 -9.90
N GLU A 431 1.79 -64.63 -8.78
CA GLU A 431 2.29 -63.57 -7.91
C GLU A 431 3.29 -62.68 -8.65
N TRP A 432 4.29 -63.26 -9.34
CA TRP A 432 5.22 -62.50 -10.19
C TRP A 432 4.53 -61.77 -11.34
N ARG A 433 3.48 -62.34 -11.96
CA ARG A 433 2.67 -61.65 -12.97
C ARG A 433 1.95 -60.44 -12.34
N GLY A 434 1.39 -60.60 -11.14
CA GLY A 434 0.79 -59.52 -10.36
C GLY A 434 1.79 -58.40 -10.03
N GLU A 435 2.94 -58.74 -9.44
CA GLU A 435 4.00 -57.77 -9.11
C GLU A 435 4.53 -57.04 -10.36
N VAL A 436 4.66 -57.73 -11.49
CA VAL A 436 5.07 -57.13 -12.77
C VAL A 436 3.98 -56.25 -13.37
N GLU A 437 2.70 -56.57 -13.18
CA GLU A 437 1.58 -55.72 -13.61
C GLU A 437 1.42 -54.49 -12.71
N GLU A 438 1.58 -54.61 -11.39
CA GLU A 438 1.62 -53.48 -10.47
C GLU A 438 2.83 -52.56 -10.74
N ALA A 439 4.01 -53.13 -10.96
CA ALA A 439 5.20 -52.36 -11.32
C ALA A 439 5.07 -51.67 -12.69
N ARG A 440 4.36 -52.28 -13.65
CA ARG A 440 4.00 -51.63 -14.93
C ARG A 440 3.02 -50.49 -14.70
N GLY A 441 1.99 -50.68 -13.88
CA GLY A 441 1.04 -49.63 -13.50
C GLY A 441 1.75 -48.43 -12.88
N GLN A 442 2.64 -48.66 -11.91
CA GLN A 442 3.47 -47.59 -11.31
C GLN A 442 4.37 -46.89 -12.33
N VAL A 443 4.93 -47.62 -13.30
CA VAL A 443 5.73 -47.04 -14.39
C VAL A 443 4.87 -46.23 -15.38
N GLU A 444 3.61 -46.61 -15.60
CA GLU A 444 2.66 -45.85 -16.43
C GLU A 444 2.15 -44.60 -15.70
N GLU A 445 1.79 -44.70 -14.41
CA GLU A 445 1.48 -43.54 -13.56
C GLU A 445 2.65 -42.54 -13.51
N LEU A 446 3.88 -43.01 -13.31
CA LEU A 446 5.08 -42.16 -13.32
C LEU A 446 5.36 -41.54 -14.70
N ARG A 447 5.00 -42.21 -15.80
CA ARG A 447 5.08 -41.63 -17.15
C ARG A 447 4.02 -40.57 -17.36
N ASP A 448 2.78 -40.80 -16.97
CA ASP A 448 1.70 -39.84 -17.12
C ASP A 448 1.99 -38.58 -16.30
N VAL A 449 2.39 -38.73 -15.03
CA VAL A 449 2.87 -37.62 -14.18
C VAL A 449 4.08 -36.91 -14.79
N LEU A 450 5.02 -37.63 -15.41
CA LEU A 450 6.12 -37.00 -16.13
C LEU A 450 5.61 -36.20 -17.34
N THR A 451 4.67 -36.71 -18.13
CA THR A 451 4.10 -35.97 -19.28
C THR A 451 3.28 -34.76 -18.84
N GLU A 452 2.60 -34.82 -17.69
CA GLU A 452 1.91 -33.69 -17.07
C GLU A 452 2.92 -32.61 -16.65
N ARG A 453 3.97 -32.97 -15.88
CA ARG A 453 5.05 -32.03 -15.53
C ARG A 453 5.76 -31.46 -16.75
N ASP A 454 5.88 -32.23 -17.82
CA ASP A 454 6.51 -31.83 -19.07
C ASP A 454 5.59 -30.96 -19.94
N ALA A 455 4.26 -31.00 -19.72
CA ALA A 455 3.27 -30.07 -20.25
C ALA A 455 3.24 -28.77 -19.45
N ASP A 456 3.15 -28.83 -18.12
CA ASP A 456 3.29 -27.68 -17.20
C ASP A 456 4.58 -26.90 -17.52
N SER A 457 5.69 -27.63 -17.69
CA SER A 457 7.00 -27.04 -18.00
C SER A 457 7.08 -26.43 -19.41
N LYS A 458 6.17 -26.77 -20.33
CA LYS A 458 6.04 -26.11 -21.64
C LYS A 458 5.15 -24.87 -21.53
N GLU A 459 4.02 -24.96 -20.82
CA GLU A 459 3.13 -23.82 -20.56
C GLU A 459 3.84 -22.71 -19.78
N LEU A 460 4.57 -23.05 -18.71
CA LEU A 460 5.41 -22.09 -17.98
C LEU A 460 6.50 -21.46 -18.86
N ARG A 461 7.10 -22.20 -19.79
CA ARG A 461 8.07 -21.64 -20.76
C ARG A 461 7.40 -20.71 -21.78
N LEU A 462 6.17 -21.01 -22.20
CA LEU A 462 5.38 -20.10 -23.05
C LEU A 462 5.01 -18.83 -22.29
N HIS A 463 4.50 -18.92 -21.07
CA HIS A 463 4.20 -17.75 -20.23
C HIS A 463 5.44 -16.92 -19.91
N ILE A 464 6.61 -17.53 -19.67
CA ILE A 464 7.87 -16.78 -19.54
C ILE A 464 8.19 -16.04 -20.85
N SER A 465 8.11 -16.71 -22.00
CA SER A 465 8.34 -16.06 -23.30
C SER A 465 7.33 -14.96 -23.62
N GLU A 466 6.07 -15.09 -23.19
CA GLU A 466 5.03 -14.06 -23.30
C GLU A 466 5.32 -12.88 -22.37
N LEU A 467 5.78 -13.12 -21.14
CA LEU A 467 6.16 -12.06 -20.20
C LEU A 467 7.43 -11.33 -20.66
N GLU A 468 8.42 -12.05 -21.19
CA GLU A 468 9.61 -11.50 -21.84
C GLU A 468 9.23 -10.65 -23.05
N ALA A 469 8.37 -11.17 -23.95
CA ALA A 469 7.86 -10.42 -25.10
C ALA A 469 7.09 -9.17 -24.65
N ASN A 470 6.17 -9.26 -23.70
CA ASN A 470 5.47 -8.10 -23.15
C ASN A 470 6.44 -7.09 -22.50
N THR A 471 7.53 -7.56 -21.89
CA THR A 471 8.56 -6.72 -21.26
C THR A 471 9.42 -6.01 -22.29
N THR A 472 9.83 -6.65 -23.39
CA THR A 472 10.51 -5.97 -24.49
C THR A 472 9.58 -5.00 -25.20
N ASP A 473 8.31 -5.37 -25.38
CA ASP A 473 7.28 -4.51 -25.97
C ASP A 473 6.96 -3.30 -25.06
N LEU A 474 7.16 -3.41 -23.74
CA LEU A 474 7.12 -2.29 -22.79
C LEU A 474 8.39 -1.43 -22.87
N HIS A 475 9.59 -2.03 -22.96
CA HIS A 475 10.84 -1.28 -23.16
C HIS A 475 10.80 -0.48 -24.46
N ASN A 476 10.41 -1.07 -25.58
CA ASN A 476 10.21 -0.38 -26.86
C ASN A 476 9.25 0.82 -26.74
N LYS A 477 8.20 0.71 -25.92
CA LYS A 477 7.24 1.80 -25.65
C LYS A 477 7.80 2.87 -24.71
N PHE A 478 8.72 2.52 -23.82
CA PHE A 478 9.45 3.50 -23.00
C PHE A 478 10.55 4.20 -23.81
N GLU A 479 11.32 3.48 -24.62
CA GLU A 479 12.35 4.06 -25.51
C GLU A 479 11.73 5.02 -26.54
N THR A 480 10.61 4.64 -27.18
CA THR A 480 9.90 5.56 -28.08
C THR A 480 9.24 6.75 -27.37
N ALA A 481 8.84 6.61 -26.10
CA ALA A 481 8.37 7.74 -25.30
C ALA A 481 9.50 8.65 -24.81
N LEU A 482 10.67 8.08 -24.48
CA LEU A 482 11.88 8.84 -24.13
C LEU A 482 12.39 9.61 -25.34
N ALA A 483 12.52 8.97 -26.50
CA ALA A 483 12.92 9.64 -27.75
C ALA A 483 11.94 10.78 -28.15
N HIS A 484 10.63 10.63 -27.89
CA HIS A 484 9.67 11.73 -28.07
C HIS A 484 9.89 12.86 -27.06
N LEU A 485 10.18 12.55 -25.79
CA LEU A 485 10.43 13.58 -24.77
C LEU A 485 11.78 14.28 -24.97
N GLU A 486 12.79 13.57 -25.46
CA GLU A 486 14.08 14.12 -25.89
C GLU A 486 13.88 15.04 -27.09
N HIS A 487 13.13 14.62 -28.11
CA HIS A 487 12.85 15.48 -29.27
C HIS A 487 11.96 16.68 -28.92
N GLU A 488 10.96 16.52 -28.05
CA GLU A 488 10.15 17.64 -27.55
C GLU A 488 11.00 18.61 -26.70
N ALA A 489 12.00 18.11 -25.97
CA ALA A 489 12.98 18.96 -25.28
C ALA A 489 13.91 19.69 -26.26
N GLU A 490 14.43 19.03 -27.29
CA GLU A 490 15.21 19.67 -28.36
C GLU A 490 14.40 20.77 -29.08
N GLU A 491 13.14 20.49 -29.44
CA GLU A 491 12.23 21.50 -30.01
C GLU A 491 12.06 22.68 -29.05
N LYS A 492 11.81 22.43 -27.76
CA LYS A 492 11.67 23.49 -26.74
C LYS A 492 12.96 24.28 -26.52
N ASP A 493 14.13 23.65 -26.58
CA ASP A 493 15.42 24.35 -26.50
C ASP A 493 15.64 25.22 -27.75
N THR A 494 15.27 24.78 -28.96
CA THR A 494 15.33 25.65 -30.16
C THR A 494 14.32 26.80 -30.13
N GLU A 495 13.12 26.58 -29.57
CA GLU A 495 12.16 27.65 -29.27
C GLU A 495 12.76 28.65 -28.28
N ILE A 496 13.36 28.18 -27.18
CA ILE A 496 14.03 29.02 -26.18
C ILE A 496 15.21 29.79 -26.80
N GLU A 497 16.04 29.17 -27.64
CA GLU A 497 17.09 29.89 -28.36
C GLU A 497 16.51 30.98 -29.28
N SER A 498 15.42 30.70 -30.00
CA SER A 498 14.77 31.69 -30.87
C SER A 498 14.19 32.87 -30.07
N ALA A 499 13.53 32.58 -28.95
CA ALA A 499 13.00 33.59 -28.04
C ALA A 499 14.13 34.40 -27.40
N ASN A 500 15.25 33.78 -27.03
CA ASN A 500 16.44 34.48 -26.53
C ASN A 500 17.05 35.41 -27.59
N ARG A 501 17.12 34.98 -28.87
CA ARG A 501 17.55 35.84 -30.00
C ARG A 501 16.57 36.99 -30.27
N GLU A 502 15.28 36.83 -29.95
CA GLU A 502 14.30 37.92 -30.03
C GLU A 502 14.39 38.87 -28.83
N ILE A 503 14.60 38.35 -27.62
CA ILE A 503 14.88 39.13 -26.41
C ILE A 503 16.18 39.93 -26.58
N GLU A 504 17.21 39.37 -27.22
CA GLU A 504 18.46 40.07 -27.53
C GLU A 504 18.23 41.23 -28.52
N LYS A 505 17.47 41.01 -29.60
CA LYS A 505 17.09 42.08 -30.55
C LYS A 505 16.21 43.16 -29.90
N LEU A 506 15.27 42.77 -29.04
CA LEU A 506 14.43 43.70 -28.29
C LEU A 506 15.25 44.48 -27.26
N GLY A 507 16.23 43.84 -26.61
CA GLY A 507 17.19 44.49 -25.72
C GLY A 507 18.08 45.48 -26.46
N GLN A 508 18.57 45.12 -27.66
CA GLN A 508 19.28 46.04 -28.55
C GLN A 508 18.39 47.23 -28.95
N ARG A 509 17.12 47.01 -29.33
CA ARG A 509 16.22 48.11 -29.69
C ARG A 509 15.79 48.95 -28.48
N VAL A 510 15.72 48.38 -27.27
CA VAL A 510 15.55 49.14 -26.02
C VAL A 510 16.78 50.00 -25.76
N TYR A 511 17.99 49.46 -25.90
CA TYR A 511 19.22 50.23 -25.76
C TYR A 511 19.30 51.38 -26.79
N GLU A 512 18.96 51.12 -28.07
CA GLU A 512 18.84 52.17 -29.10
C GLU A 512 17.80 53.24 -28.72
N LEU A 513 16.65 52.84 -28.16
CA LEU A 513 15.62 53.77 -27.70
C LEU A 513 16.04 54.55 -26.44
N GLU A 514 16.85 53.97 -25.57
CA GLU A 514 17.42 54.64 -24.39
C GLU A 514 18.49 55.65 -24.81
N ASP A 515 19.38 55.32 -25.75
CA ASP A 515 20.30 56.27 -26.39
C ASP A 515 19.53 57.36 -27.16
N GLU A 516 18.48 57.04 -27.92
CA GLU A 516 17.60 58.03 -28.58
C GLU A 516 16.96 58.98 -27.53
N ILE A 517 16.47 58.45 -26.42
CA ILE A 517 15.87 59.23 -25.32
C ILE A 517 16.90 60.11 -24.63
N ASP A 518 18.12 59.64 -24.37
CA ASP A 518 19.17 60.43 -23.71
C ASP A 518 19.74 61.51 -24.63
N ASN A 519 19.82 61.26 -25.94
CA ASN A 519 20.07 62.31 -26.93
C ASN A 519 18.95 63.37 -26.93
N ILE A 520 17.67 62.97 -26.91
CA ILE A 520 16.53 63.90 -26.83
C ILE A 520 16.52 64.68 -25.51
N LYS A 521 16.95 64.09 -24.38
CA LYS A 521 17.16 64.82 -23.11
C LYS A 521 18.26 65.86 -23.27
N ALA A 522 19.42 65.50 -23.81
CA ALA A 522 20.54 66.42 -24.01
C ALA A 522 20.20 67.56 -24.98
N GLU A 523 19.42 67.29 -26.04
CA GLU A 523 18.87 68.34 -26.93
C GLU A 523 17.83 69.21 -26.21
N SER A 524 16.93 68.62 -25.40
CA SER A 524 15.99 69.40 -24.58
C SER A 524 16.68 70.23 -23.49
N GLU A 525 17.82 69.81 -22.98
CA GLU A 525 18.60 70.57 -22.00
C GLU A 525 19.32 71.73 -22.68
N ARG A 526 19.99 71.49 -23.82
CA ARG A 526 20.55 72.58 -24.66
C ARG A 526 19.50 73.59 -25.08
N LEU A 527 18.32 73.15 -25.51
CA LEU A 527 17.22 74.06 -25.87
C LEU A 527 16.72 74.87 -24.67
N ARG A 528 16.70 74.30 -23.45
CA ARG A 528 16.38 75.06 -22.22
C ARG A 528 17.49 76.03 -21.84
N GLU A 529 18.75 75.67 -22.07
CA GLU A 529 19.91 76.56 -21.88
C GLU A 529 19.85 77.73 -22.86
N ASP A 530 19.68 77.47 -24.17
CA ASP A 530 19.48 78.50 -25.21
C ASP A 530 18.25 79.39 -24.92
N GLU A 531 17.11 78.81 -24.54
CA GLU A 531 15.95 79.58 -24.09
C GLU A 531 16.25 80.40 -22.82
N SER A 532 17.07 79.90 -21.89
CA SER A 532 17.41 80.63 -20.67
C SER A 532 18.32 81.82 -20.97
N VAL A 533 19.31 81.64 -21.84
CA VAL A 533 20.18 82.71 -22.33
C VAL A 533 19.40 83.73 -23.15
N GLU A 534 18.43 83.31 -23.97
CA GLU A 534 17.57 84.25 -24.71
C GLU A 534 16.56 84.94 -23.79
N ARG A 535 16.05 84.27 -22.75
CA ARG A 535 15.25 84.91 -21.69
C ARG A 535 16.08 85.94 -20.92
N GLU A 536 17.32 85.65 -20.55
CA GLU A 536 18.23 86.62 -19.91
C GLU A 536 18.53 87.82 -20.82
N ARG A 537 18.78 87.59 -22.13
CA ARG A 537 18.94 88.67 -23.12
C ARG A 537 17.68 89.52 -23.25
N LEU A 538 16.49 88.91 -23.30
CA LEU A 538 15.21 89.60 -23.38
C LEU A 538 14.90 90.37 -22.09
N GLU A 539 15.22 89.81 -20.91
CA GLU A 539 15.09 90.50 -19.63
C GLU A 539 16.05 91.68 -19.51
N ALA A 540 17.32 91.53 -19.93
CA ALA A 540 18.29 92.62 -20.01
C ALA A 540 17.86 93.72 -21.01
N LEU A 541 17.29 93.35 -22.15
CA LEU A 541 16.71 94.29 -23.11
C LEU A 541 15.49 95.00 -22.54
N VAL A 542 14.60 94.29 -21.84
CA VAL A 542 13.43 94.85 -21.14
C VAL A 542 13.85 95.76 -19.99
N ALA A 543 14.94 95.45 -19.27
CA ALA A 543 15.53 96.34 -18.27
C ALA A 543 16.07 97.62 -18.93
N ALA A 544 16.92 97.51 -19.96
CA ALA A 544 17.44 98.66 -20.68
C ALA A 544 16.34 99.52 -21.36
N LEU A 545 15.22 98.92 -21.76
CA LEU A 545 14.03 99.63 -22.25
C LEU A 545 13.24 100.29 -21.12
N LYS A 546 13.10 99.66 -19.95
CA LYS A 546 12.52 100.28 -18.74
C LYS A 546 13.36 101.47 -18.28
N ASP A 547 14.68 101.36 -18.29
CA ASP A 547 15.61 102.43 -17.92
C ASP A 547 15.51 103.60 -18.91
N LYS A 548 15.46 103.33 -20.22
CA LYS A 548 15.18 104.37 -21.23
C LYS A 548 13.80 105.02 -21.05
N VAL A 549 12.76 104.25 -20.70
CA VAL A 549 11.43 104.79 -20.39
C VAL A 549 11.44 105.59 -19.08
N ALA A 550 12.29 105.26 -18.10
CA ALA A 550 12.49 106.03 -16.89
C ALA A 550 13.25 107.34 -17.17
N LEU A 551 14.30 107.30 -17.98
CA LEU A 551 15.02 108.49 -18.45
C LEU A 551 14.10 109.42 -19.25
N TYR A 552 13.38 108.92 -20.26
CA TYR A 552 12.40 109.72 -21.01
C TYR A 552 11.26 110.24 -20.14
N LYS A 553 10.92 109.58 -19.02
CA LYS A 553 9.99 110.12 -18.02
C LYS A 553 10.61 111.21 -17.15
N SER A 554 11.89 111.11 -16.81
CA SER A 554 12.64 112.18 -16.14
C SER A 554 12.74 113.40 -17.04
N GLU A 555 13.23 113.22 -18.28
CA GLU A 555 13.31 114.27 -19.30
C GLU A 555 11.92 114.90 -19.60
N LEU A 556 10.85 114.11 -19.66
CA LEU A 556 9.49 114.62 -19.81
C LEU A 556 9.03 115.38 -18.56
N GLN A 557 9.31 114.89 -17.35
CA GLN A 557 8.97 115.60 -16.12
C GLN A 557 9.78 116.90 -15.96
N GLU A 558 11.07 116.89 -16.32
CA GLU A 558 11.95 118.06 -16.30
C GLU A 558 11.50 119.10 -17.32
N THR A 559 11.15 118.69 -18.54
CA THR A 559 10.57 119.60 -19.55
C THR A 559 9.16 120.08 -19.19
N THR A 560 8.34 119.26 -18.53
CA THR A 560 7.07 119.70 -17.94
C THR A 560 7.29 120.71 -16.81
N ASN A 561 8.21 120.46 -15.87
CA ASN A 561 8.54 121.39 -14.79
C ASN A 561 9.07 122.72 -15.35
N LEU A 562 9.93 122.68 -16.38
CA LEU A 562 10.42 123.89 -17.07
C LEU A 562 9.29 124.61 -17.82
N TYR A 563 8.35 123.89 -18.43
CA TYR A 563 7.18 124.48 -19.08
C TYR A 563 6.22 125.11 -18.05
N GLU A 564 6.00 124.47 -16.90
CA GLU A 564 5.23 125.02 -15.78
C GLU A 564 5.91 126.26 -15.19
N GLN A 565 7.23 126.22 -14.99
CA GLN A 565 8.02 127.38 -14.54
C GLN A 565 7.94 128.53 -15.53
N VAL A 566 8.13 128.29 -16.84
CA VAL A 566 8.00 129.32 -17.88
C VAL A 566 6.58 129.87 -17.95
N ASN A 567 5.54 129.04 -17.75
CA ASN A 567 4.16 129.54 -17.63
C ASN A 567 3.96 130.38 -16.37
N GLN A 568 4.54 130.01 -15.24
CA GLN A 568 4.48 130.78 -14.00
C GLN A 568 5.23 132.12 -14.13
N ASP A 569 6.38 132.14 -14.80
CA ASP A 569 7.11 133.36 -15.16
C ASP A 569 6.28 134.23 -16.10
N ILE A 570 5.68 133.66 -17.16
CA ILE A 570 4.76 134.37 -18.07
C ILE A 570 3.55 134.95 -17.32
N LEU A 571 2.95 134.21 -16.39
CA LEU A 571 1.86 134.70 -15.54
C LEU A 571 2.34 135.83 -14.63
N SER A 572 3.54 135.74 -14.05
CA SER A 572 4.13 136.84 -13.27
C SER A 572 4.43 138.06 -14.12
N HIS A 573 4.82 137.88 -15.38
CA HIS A 573 5.06 138.97 -16.32
C HIS A 573 3.76 139.62 -16.77
N ARG A 574 2.69 138.84 -16.99
CA ARG A 574 1.33 139.37 -17.25
C ARG A 574 0.79 140.13 -16.05
N ALA A 575 0.88 139.58 -14.84
CA ALA A 575 0.48 140.29 -13.62
C ALA A 575 1.20 141.64 -13.48
N ARG A 576 2.54 141.68 -13.65
CA ARG A 576 3.30 142.94 -13.66
C ARG A 576 2.92 143.88 -14.82
N GLN A 577 2.54 143.34 -15.99
CA GLN A 577 2.04 144.15 -17.11
C GLN A 577 0.63 144.71 -16.85
N GLU A 578 -0.22 143.97 -16.13
CA GLU A 578 -1.55 144.40 -15.71
C GLU A 578 -1.46 145.44 -14.57
N GLU A 579 -0.55 145.26 -13.61
CA GLU A 579 -0.18 146.26 -12.59
C GLU A 579 0.35 147.55 -13.25
N LEU A 580 1.26 147.43 -14.22
CA LEU A 580 1.77 148.57 -14.99
C LEU A 580 0.67 149.23 -15.85
N ALA A 581 -0.26 148.46 -16.41
CA ALA A 581 -1.39 149.00 -17.16
C ALA A 581 -2.34 149.77 -16.25
N GLN A 582 -2.69 149.23 -15.09
CA GLN A 582 -3.50 149.91 -14.07
C GLN A 582 -2.82 151.20 -13.60
N HIS A 583 -1.52 151.17 -13.27
CA HIS A 583 -0.77 152.38 -12.90
C HIS A 583 -0.69 153.41 -14.05
N VAL A 584 -0.70 152.98 -15.31
CA VAL A 584 -0.78 153.89 -16.46
C VAL A 584 -2.20 154.45 -16.65
N GLU A 585 -3.24 153.67 -16.39
CA GLU A 585 -4.64 154.13 -16.39
C GLU A 585 -4.89 155.13 -15.25
N ASP A 586 -4.41 154.85 -14.03
CA ASP A 586 -4.43 155.75 -12.88
C ASP A 586 -3.71 157.08 -13.18
N LEU A 587 -2.48 157.04 -13.71
CA LEU A 587 -1.75 158.24 -14.14
C LEU A 587 -2.48 159.00 -15.25
N VAL A 588 -3.19 158.32 -16.15
CA VAL A 588 -4.01 158.95 -17.20
C VAL A 588 -5.27 159.56 -16.60
N GLU A 589 -5.87 158.99 -15.55
CA GLU A 589 -6.96 159.62 -14.80
C GLU A 589 -6.48 160.81 -13.96
N GLU A 590 -5.32 160.72 -13.31
CA GLU A 590 -4.70 161.86 -12.61
C GLU A 590 -4.39 163.00 -13.59
N LEU A 591 -3.76 162.73 -14.74
CA LEU A 591 -3.54 163.73 -15.78
C LEU A 591 -4.83 164.27 -16.39
N ARG A 592 -5.94 163.52 -16.40
CA ARG A 592 -7.28 164.04 -16.77
C ARG A 592 -7.82 164.97 -15.67
N ARG A 593 -7.73 164.57 -14.40
CA ARG A 593 -8.17 165.38 -13.24
C ARG A 593 -7.36 166.68 -13.14
N GLU A 594 -6.05 166.64 -13.35
CA GLU A 594 -5.19 167.82 -13.44
C GLU A 594 -5.60 168.74 -14.60
N ARG A 595 -5.82 168.20 -15.81
CA ARG A 595 -6.28 169.00 -16.97
C ARG A 595 -7.64 169.63 -16.74
N GLU A 596 -8.59 168.89 -16.17
CA GLU A 596 -9.90 169.41 -15.77
C GLU A 596 -9.78 170.52 -14.73
N LEU A 597 -8.88 170.39 -13.75
CA LEU A 597 -8.61 171.45 -12.77
C LEU A 597 -7.97 172.66 -13.45
N HIS A 598 -7.02 172.45 -14.37
CA HIS A 598 -6.38 173.52 -15.13
C HIS A 598 -7.40 174.30 -15.97
N GLU A 599 -8.25 173.62 -16.73
CA GLU A 599 -9.33 174.20 -17.53
C GLU A 599 -10.33 174.98 -16.66
N LYS A 600 -10.68 174.45 -15.48
CA LYS A 600 -11.51 175.18 -14.49
C LYS A 600 -10.81 176.45 -13.99
N THR A 601 -9.51 176.41 -13.69
CA THR A 601 -8.76 177.61 -13.27
C THR A 601 -8.55 178.63 -14.40
N GLU A 602 -8.46 178.18 -15.66
CA GLU A 602 -8.34 179.05 -16.83
C GLU A 602 -9.66 179.78 -17.11
N LEU A 603 -10.80 179.07 -17.03
CA LEU A 603 -12.15 179.66 -17.06
C LEU A 603 -12.40 180.63 -15.89
N GLU A 604 -11.87 180.35 -14.70
CA GLU A 604 -11.91 181.29 -13.57
C GLU A 604 -11.05 182.53 -13.80
N LEU A 605 -9.85 182.39 -14.38
CA LEU A 605 -8.98 183.51 -14.75
C LEU A 605 -9.63 184.42 -15.80
N ASP A 606 -10.20 183.86 -16.86
CA ASP A 606 -10.96 184.61 -17.87
C ASP A 606 -12.18 185.31 -17.24
N SER A 607 -12.87 184.64 -16.31
CA SER A 607 -13.97 185.20 -15.53
C SER A 607 -13.53 186.41 -14.70
N GLN A 608 -12.33 186.41 -14.11
CA GLN A 608 -11.79 187.59 -13.40
C GLN A 608 -11.28 188.67 -14.37
N ALA A 609 -10.61 188.30 -15.47
CA ALA A 609 -10.11 189.25 -16.47
C ALA A 609 -11.26 190.08 -17.07
N ASN A 610 -12.36 189.44 -17.45
CA ASN A 610 -13.56 190.11 -17.95
C ASN A 610 -14.19 191.06 -16.89
N LYS A 611 -14.19 190.68 -15.61
CA LYS A 611 -14.68 191.56 -14.52
C LYS A 611 -13.78 192.79 -14.36
N HIS A 612 -12.46 192.60 -14.33
CA HIS A 612 -11.48 193.69 -14.26
C HIS A 612 -11.60 194.65 -15.44
N GLU A 613 -11.73 194.15 -16.68
CA GLU A 613 -11.91 195.02 -17.84
C GLU A 613 -13.26 195.78 -17.78
N SER A 614 -14.31 195.16 -17.22
CA SER A 614 -15.58 195.84 -16.96
C SER A 614 -15.48 196.92 -15.88
N ALA A 615 -14.60 196.76 -14.89
CA ALA A 615 -14.33 197.74 -13.84
C ALA A 615 -13.54 198.93 -14.40
N LEU A 616 -12.49 198.67 -15.18
CA LEU A 616 -11.67 199.70 -15.84
C LEU A 616 -12.52 200.58 -16.79
N ARG A 617 -13.51 199.99 -17.48
CA ARG A 617 -14.50 200.71 -18.32
C ARG A 617 -15.57 201.46 -17.52
N ARG A 618 -15.69 201.27 -16.21
CA ARG A 618 -16.51 202.12 -15.33
C ARG A 618 -15.68 203.29 -14.79
N GLU A 619 -14.51 203.00 -14.23
CA GLU A 619 -13.62 204.04 -13.70
C GLU A 619 -13.25 205.10 -14.75
N LYS A 620 -12.94 204.71 -16.00
CA LYS A 620 -12.68 205.69 -17.07
C LYS A 620 -13.84 206.66 -17.32
N ARG A 621 -15.09 206.18 -17.31
CA ARG A 621 -16.28 207.04 -17.50
C ARG A 621 -16.53 207.95 -16.31
N GLU A 622 -16.21 207.50 -15.10
CA GLU A 622 -16.23 208.37 -13.93
C GLU A 622 -15.10 209.41 -13.96
N LEU A 623 -13.94 209.06 -14.53
CA LEU A 623 -12.80 209.97 -14.70
C LEU A 623 -13.14 211.06 -15.72
N GLU A 624 -13.63 210.69 -16.90
CA GLU A 624 -14.15 211.60 -17.94
C GLU A 624 -15.24 212.55 -17.37
N ALA A 625 -16.15 212.04 -16.54
CA ALA A 625 -17.15 212.85 -15.85
C ALA A 625 -16.52 213.85 -14.86
N LYS A 626 -15.55 213.41 -14.05
CA LYS A 626 -14.83 214.25 -13.07
C LYS A 626 -13.97 215.31 -13.78
N GLU A 627 -13.36 214.99 -14.92
CA GLU A 627 -12.63 215.95 -15.77
C GLU A 627 -13.57 217.01 -16.35
N SER A 628 -14.75 216.64 -16.85
CA SER A 628 -15.73 217.62 -17.35
C SER A 628 -16.19 218.63 -16.27
N ALA A 629 -16.34 218.17 -15.03
CA ALA A 629 -16.67 219.02 -13.89
C ALA A 629 -15.48 219.94 -13.49
N LEU A 630 -14.25 219.42 -13.55
CA LEU A 630 -13.03 220.19 -13.33
C LEU A 630 -12.86 221.30 -14.39
N GLN A 631 -13.12 221.01 -15.66
CA GLN A 631 -13.10 221.98 -16.75
C GLN A 631 -14.05 223.16 -16.50
N SER A 632 -15.26 222.89 -16.00
CA SER A 632 -16.23 223.93 -15.62
C SER A 632 -15.73 224.77 -14.46
N ALA A 633 -15.27 224.13 -13.37
CA ALA A 633 -14.77 224.83 -12.18
C ALA A 633 -13.57 225.74 -12.48
N LEU A 634 -12.68 225.31 -13.39
CA LEU A 634 -11.54 226.14 -13.86
C LEU A 634 -12.00 227.39 -14.64
N SER A 635 -13.13 227.34 -15.34
CA SER A 635 -13.67 228.49 -16.08
C SER A 635 -14.23 229.59 -15.15
N ASP A 636 -14.73 229.21 -13.97
CA ASP A 636 -15.20 230.17 -12.96
C ASP A 636 -14.07 230.60 -12.01
N LEU A 637 -13.05 229.76 -11.80
CA LEU A 637 -11.80 230.14 -11.14
C LEU A 637 -11.10 231.27 -11.93
N ALA A 638 -10.97 231.13 -13.25
CA ALA A 638 -10.34 232.14 -14.10
C ALA A 638 -11.06 233.51 -14.04
N ARG A 639 -12.38 233.51 -13.84
CA ARG A 639 -13.21 234.72 -13.74
C ARG A 639 -13.12 235.38 -12.37
N THR A 640 -12.99 234.58 -11.29
CA THR A 640 -12.81 235.09 -9.93
C THR A 640 -11.38 235.59 -9.70
N GLN A 641 -10.36 234.99 -10.35
CA GLN A 641 -8.99 235.50 -10.37
C GLN A 641 -8.88 236.91 -10.98
N ALA A 642 -9.72 237.26 -11.96
CA ALA A 642 -9.77 238.63 -12.51
C ALA A 642 -10.36 239.69 -11.55
N LEU A 643 -11.04 239.27 -10.47
CA LEU A 643 -11.46 240.14 -9.37
C LEU A 643 -10.45 240.14 -8.20
N LEU A 644 -9.65 239.07 -8.07
CA LEU A 644 -8.64 238.93 -7.03
C LEU A 644 -7.46 239.90 -7.25
N SER A 645 -6.99 240.05 -8.49
CA SER A 645 -5.89 240.96 -8.84
C SER A 645 -6.21 242.45 -8.60
N GLN A 646 -7.48 242.82 -8.51
CA GLN A 646 -7.90 244.17 -8.09
C GLN A 646 -7.87 244.35 -6.56
N ARG A 647 -7.87 243.26 -5.77
CA ARG A 647 -7.80 243.27 -4.30
C ARG A 647 -6.39 243.06 -3.75
N GLU A 648 -5.51 242.45 -4.53
CA GLU A 648 -4.07 242.38 -4.24
C GLU A 648 -3.41 243.77 -4.22
N ALA A 649 -4.03 244.78 -4.83
CA ALA A 649 -3.59 246.18 -4.76
C ALA A 649 -3.79 246.83 -3.38
N ASP A 650 -4.91 246.56 -2.71
CA ASP A 650 -5.23 247.16 -1.39
C ASP A 650 -4.45 246.50 -0.24
N LEU A 651 -4.02 245.24 -0.42
CA LEU A 651 -3.33 244.46 0.62
C LEU A 651 -1.91 244.96 0.94
N ALA A 652 -1.39 245.92 0.18
CA ALA A 652 -0.15 246.64 0.49
C ALA A 652 -0.23 247.44 1.80
N ASP A 653 -1.41 247.97 2.15
CA ASP A 653 -1.56 248.90 3.30
C ASP A 653 -1.52 248.23 4.68
N VAL A 654 -1.68 246.90 4.77
CA VAL A 654 -1.77 246.16 6.04
C VAL A 654 -0.57 245.22 6.27
N GLN A 655 0.59 245.54 5.69
CA GLN A 655 1.88 244.86 5.93
C GLN A 655 2.38 244.90 7.41
N LYS A 656 1.62 245.53 8.32
CA LYS A 656 2.12 246.32 9.45
C LYS A 656 1.64 245.87 10.84
N ALA A 657 0.84 244.80 10.94
CA ALA A 657 0.08 244.50 12.17
C ALA A 657 0.41 243.19 12.89
N LEU A 658 0.70 242.08 12.18
CA LEU A 658 0.76 240.75 12.81
C LEU A 658 1.87 239.85 12.23
N ARG A 659 3.11 240.33 12.34
CA ARG A 659 4.28 239.45 12.52
C ARG A 659 4.46 239.04 13.99
N ASP A 660 3.59 239.52 14.88
CA ASP A 660 3.79 239.47 16.32
C ASP A 660 3.43 238.12 16.97
N ILE A 661 2.85 237.17 16.21
CA ILE A 661 2.56 235.78 16.62
C ILE A 661 2.51 234.88 15.36
N GLU A 662 3.55 234.33 14.75
CA GLU A 662 4.94 233.96 15.11
C GLU A 662 5.18 233.05 16.33
N ALA A 663 6.04 232.04 16.06
CA ALA A 663 7.03 231.40 16.93
C ALA A 663 6.67 230.34 18.00
N GLU A 664 5.44 230.23 18.53
CA GLU A 664 5.12 229.24 19.61
C GLU A 664 3.83 228.43 19.34
N SER A 665 3.71 227.11 19.59
CA SER A 665 4.66 226.16 20.18
C SER A 665 4.59 224.73 19.62
N ARG A 666 5.75 224.07 19.66
CA ARG A 666 6.08 222.67 19.30
C ARG A 666 5.55 221.69 20.37
N LYS A 667 5.21 220.42 20.02
CA LYS A 667 5.54 219.15 20.76
C LYS A 667 4.74 217.89 20.36
N LEU A 668 5.46 216.77 20.15
CA LEU A 668 5.15 215.34 20.43
C LEU A 668 3.85 214.72 19.82
N GLY A 669 3.70 213.39 19.68
CA GLY A 669 4.58 212.21 19.90
C GLY A 669 4.25 211.11 18.85
N GLU A 670 4.66 209.84 18.95
CA GLU A 670 5.34 209.11 20.04
C GLU A 670 5.98 207.80 19.50
N SER A 671 6.69 207.05 20.34
CA SER A 671 7.30 205.73 20.02
C SER A 671 7.07 204.74 21.16
N HIS A 672 7.32 203.43 20.95
CA HIS A 672 8.17 202.55 21.81
C HIS A 672 7.95 201.04 21.55
N THR A 673 9.00 200.24 21.78
CA THR A 673 9.00 198.77 21.70
C THR A 673 10.06 198.17 22.65
N THR A 674 9.69 197.16 23.46
CA THR A 674 10.65 196.27 24.17
C THR A 674 10.05 194.88 24.44
N ASP A 675 8.88 194.80 25.07
CA ASP A 675 8.48 193.60 25.83
C ASP A 675 8.01 192.42 24.98
N ARG A 676 7.75 192.64 23.69
CA ARG A 676 7.18 191.61 22.78
C ARG A 676 8.18 190.52 22.38
N PHE A 677 9.49 190.77 22.48
CA PHE A 677 10.50 189.87 21.92
C PHE A 677 10.89 188.70 22.86
N SER A 678 10.80 188.89 24.18
CA SER A 678 11.15 187.86 25.17
C SER A 678 10.15 186.69 25.16
N LEU A 679 8.86 186.99 25.18
CA LEU A 679 7.77 185.98 25.19
C LEU A 679 7.75 185.11 23.91
N GLN A 680 8.27 185.63 22.79
CA GLN A 680 8.28 184.90 21.51
C GLN A 680 9.24 183.68 21.55
N LEU A 681 10.43 183.82 22.15
CA LEU A 681 11.44 182.74 22.17
C LEU A 681 11.02 181.54 23.03
N GLU A 682 10.25 181.77 24.09
CA GLU A 682 9.86 180.70 25.04
C GLU A 682 8.76 179.80 24.45
N VAL A 683 7.83 180.38 23.69
CA VAL A 683 6.83 179.62 22.90
C VAL A 683 7.50 178.71 21.87
N ASP A 684 8.51 179.23 21.16
CA ASP A 684 9.25 178.45 20.15
C ASP A 684 10.07 177.31 20.78
N ARG A 685 10.49 177.43 22.05
CA ARG A 685 11.14 176.33 22.76
C ARG A 685 10.15 175.20 23.06
N MET A 686 9.02 175.53 23.67
CA MET A 686 8.03 174.54 24.10
C MET A 686 7.45 173.71 22.94
N ARG A 687 7.34 174.29 21.74
CA ARG A 687 6.94 173.54 20.53
C ARG A 687 7.91 172.42 20.18
N ARG A 688 9.21 172.73 20.08
CA ARG A 688 10.26 171.76 19.71
C ARG A 688 10.38 170.61 20.72
N ASP A 689 10.08 170.85 21.99
CA ASP A 689 10.09 169.81 23.03
C ASP A 689 8.80 168.96 23.02
N ALA A 690 7.68 169.47 22.49
CA ALA A 690 6.48 168.68 22.20
C ALA A 690 6.67 167.78 20.97
N ASP A 691 7.15 168.34 19.85
CA ASP A 691 7.38 167.62 18.58
C ASP A 691 8.22 166.35 18.79
N ARG A 692 9.28 166.44 19.61
CA ARG A 692 10.16 165.33 20.01
C ARG A 692 9.43 164.19 20.74
N LEU A 693 8.53 164.54 21.66
CA LEU A 693 7.77 163.55 22.42
C LEU A 693 6.73 162.83 21.55
N GLU A 694 6.16 163.53 20.56
CA GLU A 694 5.27 162.90 19.58
C GLU A 694 6.02 161.93 18.66
N GLU A 695 7.23 162.27 18.19
CA GLU A 695 8.08 161.33 17.47
C GLU A 695 8.50 160.12 18.31
N GLU A 696 8.86 160.31 19.58
CA GLU A 696 9.22 159.22 20.50
C GLU A 696 8.04 158.28 20.75
N LEU A 697 6.84 158.83 20.92
CA LEU A 697 5.61 158.08 21.11
C LEU A 697 5.19 157.34 19.81
N ALA A 698 5.40 157.95 18.64
CA ALA A 698 5.22 157.29 17.34
C ALA A 698 6.20 156.11 17.16
N ARG A 699 7.50 156.31 17.48
CA ARG A 699 8.52 155.26 17.45
C ARG A 699 8.20 154.12 18.43
N ALA A 700 7.68 154.43 19.63
CA ALA A 700 7.23 153.44 20.59
C ALA A 700 6.02 152.61 20.09
N ARG A 701 5.02 153.26 19.47
CA ARG A 701 3.86 152.58 18.86
C ARG A 701 4.27 151.67 17.70
N ALA A 702 5.15 152.13 16.81
CA ALA A 702 5.69 151.32 15.72
C ALA A 702 6.47 150.10 16.25
N GLY A 703 7.29 150.29 17.29
CA GLY A 703 8.04 149.23 17.95
C GLY A 703 7.16 148.21 18.70
N LEU A 704 5.97 148.62 19.19
CA LEU A 704 4.98 147.70 19.76
C LEU A 704 4.30 146.87 18.67
N SER A 705 3.79 147.53 17.62
CA SER A 705 3.16 146.86 16.46
C SER A 705 4.08 145.81 15.83
N ALA A 706 5.36 146.14 15.63
CA ALA A 706 6.36 145.21 15.10
C ALA A 706 6.72 144.04 16.05
N LYS A 707 6.40 144.14 17.35
CA LYS A 707 6.50 143.02 18.30
C LYS A 707 5.24 142.17 18.32
N GLU A 708 4.05 142.79 18.24
CA GLU A 708 2.79 142.04 18.14
C GLU A 708 2.71 141.23 16.85
N ALA A 709 3.16 141.78 15.71
CA ALA A 709 3.27 141.05 14.45
C ALA A 709 4.12 139.78 14.62
N LYS A 710 5.34 139.92 15.18
CA LYS A 710 6.23 138.79 15.46
C LYS A 710 5.68 137.79 16.47
N SER A 711 4.82 138.21 17.40
CA SER A 711 4.12 137.28 18.29
C SER A 711 3.15 136.42 17.47
N ARG A 712 2.31 137.04 16.63
CA ARG A 712 1.37 136.33 15.75
C ARG A 712 2.10 135.40 14.77
N ASP A 713 3.20 135.86 14.17
CA ASP A 713 4.06 135.03 13.31
C ASP A 713 4.60 133.78 14.05
N HIS A 714 4.92 133.90 15.34
CA HIS A 714 5.35 132.76 16.17
C HIS A 714 4.19 131.84 16.57
N ASP A 715 3.05 132.41 16.97
CA ASP A 715 1.84 131.65 17.33
C ASP A 715 1.33 130.84 16.12
N ASP A 716 1.27 131.44 14.92
CA ASP A 716 0.92 130.78 13.65
C ASP A 716 1.89 129.65 13.26
N VAL A 717 3.16 129.69 13.70
CA VAL A 717 4.14 128.62 13.49
C VAL A 717 3.97 127.51 14.53
N VAL A 718 3.67 127.86 15.78
CA VAL A 718 3.39 126.89 16.85
C VAL A 718 2.12 126.09 16.55
N ASP A 719 1.05 126.72 16.06
CA ASP A 719 -0.17 126.00 15.69
C ASP A 719 0.04 125.08 14.47
N ARG A 720 0.83 125.50 13.47
CA ARG A 720 1.25 124.63 12.34
C ARG A 720 2.00 123.39 12.82
N LEU A 721 3.02 123.57 13.66
CA LEU A 721 3.77 122.46 14.26
C LEU A 721 2.87 121.56 15.13
N HIS A 722 1.84 122.11 15.78
CA HIS A 722 0.85 121.33 16.53
C HIS A 722 -0.15 120.58 15.64
N SER A 723 -0.51 121.06 14.44
CA SER A 723 -1.21 120.24 13.44
C SER A 723 -0.33 119.12 12.92
N GLU A 724 0.89 119.42 12.46
CA GLU A 724 1.84 118.43 11.94
C GLU A 724 2.13 117.31 12.95
N ASN A 725 2.32 117.65 14.22
CA ASN A 725 2.56 116.66 15.29
C ASN A 725 1.33 115.75 15.54
N ARG A 726 0.10 116.30 15.47
CA ARG A 726 -1.13 115.50 15.56
C ARG A 726 -1.28 114.57 14.35
N ASP A 727 -0.98 115.06 13.15
CA ASP A 727 -1.08 114.28 11.91
C ASP A 727 -0.02 113.17 11.87
N LEU A 728 1.22 113.45 12.26
CA LEU A 728 2.28 112.45 12.41
C LEU A 728 1.94 111.40 13.48
N THR A 729 1.34 111.82 14.60
CA THR A 729 0.86 110.89 15.64
C THR A 729 -0.28 110.00 15.12
N SER A 730 -1.22 110.58 14.36
CA SER A 730 -2.31 109.84 13.70
C SER A 730 -1.80 108.84 12.67
N GLN A 731 -0.84 109.24 11.83
CA GLN A 731 -0.18 108.37 10.87
C GLN A 731 0.59 107.23 11.56
N LEU A 732 1.33 107.51 12.64
CA LEU A 732 2.04 106.50 13.42
C LEU A 732 1.08 105.49 14.07
N ALA A 733 -0.05 105.95 14.62
CA ALA A 733 -1.09 105.08 15.16
C ALA A 733 -1.72 104.20 14.06
N ALA A 734 -2.04 104.78 12.90
CA ALA A 734 -2.59 104.06 11.75
C ALA A 734 -1.60 103.00 11.21
N GLN A 735 -0.31 103.33 11.07
CA GLN A 735 0.73 102.38 10.68
C GLN A 735 0.94 101.27 11.72
N THR A 736 0.86 101.59 13.01
CA THR A 736 0.94 100.60 14.09
C THR A 736 -0.23 99.63 14.05
N GLN A 737 -1.46 100.12 13.88
CA GLN A 737 -2.64 99.27 13.74
C GLN A 737 -2.62 98.46 12.43
N ALA A 738 -2.17 99.04 11.32
CA ALA A 738 -2.00 98.32 10.06
C ALA A 738 -0.99 97.18 10.21
N LYS A 739 0.13 97.40 10.91
CA LYS A 739 1.13 96.37 11.23
C LYS A 739 0.55 95.26 12.11
N LEU A 740 -0.24 95.59 13.14
CA LEU A 740 -0.91 94.59 13.98
C LEU A 740 -1.91 93.76 13.16
N ASN A 741 -2.78 94.41 12.38
CA ASN A 741 -3.74 93.75 11.49
C ASN A 741 -3.05 92.86 10.44
N LEU A 742 -1.82 93.18 10.02
CA LEU A 742 -1.01 92.36 9.12
C LEU A 742 -0.34 91.19 9.86
N SER A 743 0.10 91.36 11.11
CA SER A 743 0.59 90.27 11.95
C SER A 743 -0.52 89.26 12.22
N GLU A 744 -1.68 89.70 12.71
CA GLU A 744 -2.83 88.82 12.98
C GLU A 744 -3.25 88.01 11.74
N LYS A 745 -3.19 88.62 10.54
CA LYS A 745 -3.43 87.93 9.27
C LYS A 745 -2.33 86.92 8.92
N LEU A 746 -1.06 87.24 9.19
CA LEU A 746 0.07 86.35 8.97
C LEU A 746 0.07 85.17 9.95
N ASP A 747 -0.23 85.43 11.22
CA ASP A 747 -0.36 84.40 12.26
C ASP A 747 -1.57 83.50 11.96
N GLY A 748 -2.67 84.09 11.48
CA GLY A 748 -3.84 83.36 10.96
C GLY A 748 -3.50 82.46 9.77
N THR A 749 -2.85 82.97 8.72
CA THR A 749 -2.48 82.15 7.55
C THR A 749 -1.42 81.10 7.88
N GLN A 750 -0.48 81.38 8.78
CA GLN A 750 0.46 80.38 9.27
C GLN A 750 -0.25 79.26 10.05
N ASN A 751 -1.26 79.57 10.86
CA ASN A 751 -2.01 78.56 11.60
C ASN A 751 -2.88 77.71 10.66
N SER A 752 -3.61 78.32 9.73
CA SER A 752 -4.34 77.55 8.71
C SER A 752 -3.43 76.74 7.78
N LEU A 753 -2.18 77.20 7.54
CA LEU A 753 -1.17 76.40 6.84
C LEU A 753 -0.75 75.18 7.67
N ARG A 754 -0.44 75.36 8.97
CA ARG A 754 -0.11 74.23 9.88
C ARG A 754 -1.26 73.23 10.02
N GLU A 755 -2.50 73.72 10.08
CA GLU A 755 -3.71 72.89 10.07
C GLU A 755 -3.78 72.08 8.77
N ALA A 756 -3.69 72.72 7.60
CA ALA A 756 -3.69 72.04 6.30
C ALA A 756 -2.51 71.07 6.09
N GLU A 757 -1.32 71.39 6.61
CA GLU A 757 -0.15 70.48 6.63
C GLU A 757 -0.42 69.26 7.51
N SER A 758 -1.07 69.44 8.66
CA SER A 758 -1.46 68.33 9.55
C SER A 758 -2.56 67.46 8.92
N GLU A 759 -3.55 68.06 8.26
CA GLU A 759 -4.58 67.33 7.52
C GLU A 759 -3.96 66.55 6.37
N LEU A 760 -3.07 67.17 5.57
CA LEU A 760 -2.32 66.52 4.50
C LEU A 760 -1.47 65.35 5.03
N ALA A 761 -0.85 65.48 6.21
CA ALA A 761 -0.13 64.39 6.85
C ALA A 761 -1.07 63.23 7.23
N THR A 762 -2.23 63.50 7.84
CA THR A 762 -3.21 62.43 8.14
C THR A 762 -3.79 61.79 6.88
N CYS A 763 -3.99 62.57 5.81
CA CYS A 763 -4.45 62.06 4.52
C CYS A 763 -3.39 61.19 3.83
N LYS A 764 -2.09 61.58 3.87
CA LYS A 764 -0.97 60.73 3.43
C LYS A 764 -0.88 59.43 4.23
N GLN A 765 -1.07 59.49 5.55
CA GLN A 765 -1.08 58.28 6.39
C GLN A 765 -2.28 57.37 6.07
N ARG A 766 -3.49 57.93 5.93
CA ARG A 766 -4.68 57.17 5.49
C ARG A 766 -4.51 56.56 4.10
N LEU A 767 -3.84 57.27 3.19
CA LEU A 767 -3.54 56.78 1.84
C LEU A 767 -2.55 55.61 1.89
N SER A 768 -1.46 55.71 2.66
CA SER A 768 -0.54 54.59 2.93
C SER A 768 -1.25 53.38 3.58
N ASP A 769 -2.12 53.61 4.56
CA ASP A 769 -2.93 52.54 5.18
C ASP A 769 -3.86 51.87 4.16
N LEU A 770 -4.43 52.63 3.22
CA LEU A 770 -5.29 52.10 2.16
C LEU A 770 -4.48 51.37 1.09
N GLU A 771 -3.30 51.86 0.69
CA GLU A 771 -2.37 51.19 -0.22
C GLU A 771 -1.86 49.87 0.37
N GLN A 772 -1.50 49.84 1.65
CA GLN A 772 -1.11 48.62 2.35
C GLN A 772 -2.28 47.61 2.44
N ARG A 773 -3.51 48.08 2.70
CA ARG A 773 -4.71 47.23 2.68
C ARG A 773 -5.02 46.70 1.28
N LEU A 774 -4.90 47.54 0.25
CA LEU A 774 -5.12 47.18 -1.15
C LEU A 774 -4.05 46.18 -1.63
N SER A 775 -2.78 46.42 -1.34
CA SER A 775 -1.67 45.51 -1.61
C SER A 775 -1.86 44.17 -0.91
N LYS A 776 -2.21 44.17 0.39
CA LYS A 776 -2.52 42.94 1.14
C LYS A 776 -3.73 42.21 0.54
N GLY A 777 -4.78 42.93 0.16
CA GLY A 777 -5.98 42.38 -0.49
C GLY A 777 -5.68 41.78 -1.86
N HIS A 778 -4.87 42.45 -2.67
CA HIS A 778 -4.43 41.96 -3.97
C HIS A 778 -3.53 40.72 -3.83
N ARG A 779 -2.61 40.71 -2.86
CA ARG A 779 -1.81 39.51 -2.53
C ARG A 779 -2.67 38.35 -2.03
N SER A 780 -3.70 38.58 -1.21
CA SER A 780 -4.63 37.51 -0.83
C SER A 780 -5.51 37.06 -1.99
N SER A 781 -5.95 37.97 -2.87
CA SER A 781 -6.72 37.66 -4.08
C SER A 781 -5.91 36.77 -5.00
N LEU A 782 -4.68 37.18 -5.35
CA LEU A 782 -3.74 36.38 -6.14
C LEU A 782 -3.48 35.02 -5.50
N HIS A 783 -3.29 34.96 -4.17
CA HIS A 783 -3.09 33.68 -3.49
C HIS A 783 -4.32 32.75 -3.60
N THR A 784 -5.53 33.27 -3.42
CA THR A 784 -6.77 32.49 -3.64
C THR A 784 -6.99 32.12 -5.11
N GLU A 785 -6.58 32.98 -6.04
CA GLU A 785 -6.68 32.75 -7.49
C GLU A 785 -5.69 31.66 -7.95
N THR A 786 -4.47 31.66 -7.40
CA THR A 786 -3.50 30.56 -7.55
C THR A 786 -4.05 29.26 -6.95
N GLN A 787 -4.51 29.27 -5.68
CA GLN A 787 -5.12 28.07 -5.07
C GLN A 787 -6.31 27.51 -5.87
N LEU A 788 -7.13 28.38 -6.46
CA LEU A 788 -8.25 27.96 -7.32
C LEU A 788 -7.77 27.43 -8.69
N ARG A 789 -6.68 27.95 -9.26
CA ARG A 789 -6.02 27.35 -10.43
C ARG A 789 -5.44 25.97 -10.09
N ASP A 790 -4.76 25.84 -8.96
CA ASP A 790 -4.15 24.60 -8.49
C ASP A 790 -5.22 23.52 -8.24
N GLN A 791 -6.31 23.87 -7.55
CA GLN A 791 -7.46 22.98 -7.37
C GLN A 791 -8.14 22.61 -8.69
N LEU A 792 -8.14 23.51 -9.69
CA LEU A 792 -8.63 23.20 -11.04
C LEU A 792 -7.69 22.27 -11.81
N THR A 793 -6.37 22.43 -11.71
CA THR A 793 -5.41 21.53 -12.37
C THR A 793 -5.39 20.15 -11.71
N GLU A 794 -5.40 20.08 -10.37
CA GLU A 794 -5.57 18.83 -9.60
C GLU A 794 -6.87 18.11 -10.00
N ARG A 795 -8.02 18.81 -9.96
CA ARG A 795 -9.32 18.26 -10.36
C ARG A 795 -9.31 17.78 -11.81
N ASN A 796 -8.77 18.56 -12.74
CA ASN A 796 -8.74 18.18 -14.16
C ASN A 796 -7.79 16.99 -14.41
N THR A 797 -6.71 16.88 -13.65
CA THR A 797 -5.79 15.73 -13.66
C THR A 797 -6.49 14.49 -13.14
N LEU A 798 -7.12 14.56 -11.96
CA LEU A 798 -7.90 13.46 -11.39
C LEU A 798 -9.02 13.00 -12.32
N LEU A 799 -9.72 13.93 -12.98
CA LEU A 799 -10.75 13.61 -13.98
C LEU A 799 -10.17 12.88 -15.20
N LEU A 800 -9.04 13.32 -15.75
CA LEU A 800 -8.34 12.62 -16.84
C LEU A 800 -7.86 11.23 -16.41
N THR A 801 -7.31 11.10 -15.20
CA THR A 801 -6.89 9.82 -14.63
C THR A 801 -8.07 8.85 -14.46
N ILE A 802 -9.21 9.31 -13.94
CA ILE A 802 -10.44 8.50 -13.82
C ILE A 802 -10.95 8.09 -15.21
N TYR A 803 -10.98 9.02 -16.18
CA TYR A 803 -11.39 8.76 -17.56
C TYR A 803 -10.51 7.73 -18.27
N SER A 804 -9.19 7.77 -18.02
CA SER A 804 -8.20 6.82 -18.54
C SER A 804 -8.29 5.44 -17.87
N TYR A 805 -8.48 5.38 -16.55
CA TYR A 805 -8.77 4.11 -15.87
C TYR A 805 -10.07 3.49 -16.37
N MET A 806 -11.10 4.29 -16.62
CA MET A 806 -12.36 3.81 -17.19
C MET A 806 -12.21 3.28 -18.61
N ASP A 807 -11.40 3.90 -19.49
CA ASP A 807 -11.03 3.28 -20.78
C ASP A 807 -10.39 1.91 -20.60
N ARG A 808 -9.39 1.84 -19.70
CA ARG A 808 -8.61 0.62 -19.47
C ARG A 808 -9.45 -0.53 -18.92
N ILE A 809 -10.47 -0.24 -18.11
CA ILE A 809 -11.41 -1.25 -17.59
C ILE A 809 -12.47 -1.63 -18.65
N LEU A 810 -12.93 -0.67 -19.46
CA LEU A 810 -13.91 -0.92 -20.52
C LEU A 810 -13.33 -1.65 -21.75
N GLY A 811 -12.00 -1.76 -21.86
CA GLY A 811 -11.35 -2.38 -23.02
C GLY A 811 -11.60 -1.62 -24.33
N VAL A 812 -11.81 -0.30 -24.27
CA VAL A 812 -12.00 0.52 -25.47
C VAL A 812 -10.65 0.66 -26.17
N ASP A 813 -10.49 -0.07 -27.28
CA ASP A 813 -9.29 0.01 -28.10
C ASP A 813 -8.98 1.46 -28.54
N LYS A 814 -7.67 1.75 -28.66
CA LYS A 814 -7.12 3.06 -29.06
C LYS A 814 -7.43 3.47 -30.51
N THR A 815 -8.43 2.87 -31.13
CA THR A 815 -8.83 3.03 -32.54
C THR A 815 -9.83 4.16 -32.75
N SER A 816 -10.63 4.51 -31.74
CA SER A 816 -11.66 5.55 -31.86
C SER A 816 -11.09 6.96 -31.68
N LYS A 817 -10.42 7.49 -32.71
CA LYS A 817 -9.88 8.87 -32.77
C LYS A 817 -10.96 9.98 -32.83
N ARG A 818 -12.05 9.87 -32.07
CA ARG A 818 -12.98 10.98 -31.83
C ARG A 818 -12.36 11.89 -30.79
N ALA A 819 -11.99 13.11 -31.20
CA ALA A 819 -11.20 14.06 -30.41
C ALA A 819 -11.62 14.11 -28.93
N GLU A 820 -10.73 13.64 -28.05
CA GLU A 820 -10.96 13.62 -26.61
C GLU A 820 -10.95 15.06 -26.09
N THR A 821 -12.14 15.63 -25.86
CA THR A 821 -12.30 16.96 -25.27
C THR A 821 -11.77 16.91 -23.84
N LYS A 822 -10.56 17.43 -23.62
CA LYS A 822 -9.93 17.50 -22.30
C LYS A 822 -10.82 18.32 -21.33
N PRO A 823 -10.85 18.04 -20.02
CA PRO A 823 -11.75 18.71 -19.08
C PRO A 823 -11.69 20.24 -19.11
N PHE A 824 -10.53 20.79 -19.46
CA PHE A 824 -10.29 22.23 -19.55
C PHE A 824 -10.67 22.88 -20.90
N THR A 825 -10.90 22.11 -21.98
CA THR A 825 -11.35 22.67 -23.27
C THR A 825 -12.86 22.69 -23.40
N ASN A 826 -13.55 21.64 -22.93
CA ASN A 826 -15.00 21.63 -22.81
C ASN A 826 -15.47 20.62 -21.74
N PHE A 827 -15.71 21.10 -20.52
CA PHE A 827 -16.10 20.22 -19.41
C PHE A 827 -17.44 19.51 -19.61
N SER A 828 -18.43 20.10 -20.31
CA SER A 828 -19.74 19.43 -20.47
C SER A 828 -19.65 18.26 -21.44
N VAL A 829 -18.92 18.40 -22.55
CA VAL A 829 -18.68 17.28 -23.49
C VAL A 829 -17.81 16.20 -22.84
N PHE A 830 -16.77 16.58 -22.08
CA PHE A 830 -16.00 15.63 -21.28
C PHE A 830 -16.87 14.90 -20.25
N HIS A 831 -17.78 15.60 -19.56
CA HIS A 831 -18.67 15.01 -18.56
C HIS A 831 -19.68 14.04 -19.18
N GLU A 832 -20.26 14.36 -20.34
CA GLU A 832 -21.10 13.43 -21.13
C GLU A 832 -20.33 12.17 -21.53
N LEU A 833 -19.10 12.31 -22.04
CA LEU A 833 -18.23 11.18 -22.41
C LEU A 833 -17.88 10.31 -21.21
N LEU A 834 -17.49 10.93 -20.08
CA LEU A 834 -17.23 10.25 -18.81
C LEU A 834 -18.49 9.52 -18.32
N MET A 835 -19.65 10.17 -18.33
CA MET A 835 -20.90 9.57 -17.85
C MET A 835 -21.39 8.45 -18.77
N SER A 836 -21.16 8.52 -20.08
CA SER A 836 -21.40 7.44 -21.03
C SER A 836 -20.57 6.20 -20.68
N ARG A 837 -19.26 6.39 -20.48
CA ARG A 837 -18.35 5.32 -20.02
C ARG A 837 -18.74 4.76 -18.66
N LEU A 838 -19.15 5.61 -17.71
CA LEU A 838 -19.54 5.17 -16.36
C LEU A 838 -20.83 4.34 -16.38
N LYS A 839 -21.78 4.67 -17.27
CA LYS A 839 -22.97 3.84 -17.55
C LYS A 839 -22.59 2.49 -18.17
N ALA A 840 -21.65 2.45 -19.12
CA ALA A 840 -21.16 1.20 -19.69
C ALA A 840 -20.44 0.32 -18.64
N LEU A 841 -19.64 0.92 -17.76
CA LEU A 841 -18.95 0.22 -16.68
C LEU A 841 -19.94 -0.35 -15.66
N ASN A 842 -20.97 0.42 -15.31
CA ASN A 842 -22.07 -0.02 -14.46
C ASN A 842 -22.83 -1.20 -15.09
N LEU A 843 -23.11 -1.14 -16.40
CA LEU A 843 -23.72 -2.26 -17.13
C LEU A 843 -22.86 -3.53 -17.06
N ILE A 844 -21.55 -3.44 -17.32
CA ILE A 844 -20.62 -4.57 -17.20
C ILE A 844 -20.57 -5.11 -15.76
N SER A 845 -20.62 -4.24 -14.75
CA SER A 845 -20.68 -4.65 -13.34
C SER A 845 -21.94 -5.45 -13.02
N ASN A 846 -23.10 -5.01 -13.52
CA ASN A 846 -24.38 -5.72 -13.32
C ASN A 846 -24.41 -7.05 -14.09
N ASP A 847 -23.90 -7.08 -15.32
CA ASP A 847 -23.74 -8.28 -16.14
C ASP A 847 -22.81 -9.30 -15.46
N PHE A 848 -21.71 -8.84 -14.86
CA PHE A 848 -20.79 -9.67 -14.09
C PHE A 848 -21.46 -10.19 -12.82
N GLU A 849 -22.13 -9.35 -12.04
CA GLU A 849 -22.84 -9.77 -10.82
C GLU A 849 -23.97 -10.77 -11.13
N GLN A 850 -24.71 -10.58 -12.23
CA GLN A 850 -25.71 -11.55 -12.69
C GLN A 850 -25.04 -12.87 -13.10
N ARG A 851 -23.99 -12.84 -13.92
CA ARG A 851 -23.28 -14.06 -14.35
C ARG A 851 -22.67 -14.81 -13.16
N SER A 852 -22.11 -14.10 -12.18
CA SER A 852 -21.62 -14.68 -10.93
C SER A 852 -22.75 -15.38 -10.18
N LYS A 853 -23.89 -14.73 -9.97
CA LYS A 853 -25.07 -15.35 -9.32
C LYS A 853 -25.63 -16.54 -10.10
N GLU A 854 -25.64 -16.49 -11.44
CA GLU A 854 -26.01 -17.64 -12.28
C GLU A 854 -25.04 -18.80 -12.15
N ILE A 855 -23.73 -18.53 -12.04
CA ILE A 855 -22.68 -19.53 -11.85
C ILE A 855 -22.76 -20.12 -10.43
N GLU A 856 -22.90 -19.29 -9.40
CA GLU A 856 -23.14 -19.69 -8.00
C GLU A 856 -24.39 -20.58 -7.89
N ALA A 857 -25.51 -20.19 -8.50
CA ALA A 857 -26.73 -20.99 -8.52
C ALA A 857 -26.51 -22.34 -9.19
N ARG A 858 -25.87 -22.38 -10.38
CA ARG A 858 -25.54 -23.63 -11.09
C ARG A 858 -24.62 -24.54 -10.27
N TYR A 859 -23.69 -23.99 -9.49
CA TYR A 859 -22.84 -24.78 -8.60
C TYR A 859 -23.58 -25.22 -7.32
N ALA A 860 -24.44 -24.39 -6.75
CA ALA A 860 -25.29 -24.75 -5.62
C ALA A 860 -26.28 -25.88 -5.99
N ASP A 861 -26.87 -25.83 -7.19
CA ASP A 861 -27.72 -26.90 -7.73
C ASP A 861 -26.93 -28.19 -7.94
N LYS A 862 -25.75 -28.14 -8.57
CA LYS A 862 -24.85 -29.30 -8.70
C LYS A 862 -24.47 -29.89 -7.34
N LEU A 863 -24.17 -29.06 -6.35
CA LEU A 863 -23.78 -29.50 -5.00
C LEU A 863 -25.00 -30.09 -4.25
N SER A 864 -26.19 -29.53 -4.47
CA SER A 864 -27.47 -30.07 -4.01
C SER A 864 -27.75 -31.45 -4.63
N ASP A 865 -27.51 -31.64 -5.93
CA ASP A 865 -27.66 -32.93 -6.61
C ASP A 865 -26.61 -33.96 -6.19
N LEU A 866 -25.35 -33.55 -5.99
CA LEU A 866 -24.32 -34.42 -5.41
C LEU A 866 -24.67 -34.86 -3.98
N ARG A 867 -25.25 -33.97 -3.16
CA ARG A 867 -25.80 -34.35 -1.84
C ARG A 867 -26.96 -35.35 -1.97
N LYS A 868 -27.90 -35.14 -2.91
CA LYS A 868 -28.99 -36.11 -3.18
C LYS A 868 -28.45 -37.47 -3.65
N GLN A 869 -27.39 -37.49 -4.46
CA GLN A 869 -26.72 -38.73 -4.88
C GLN A 869 -26.00 -39.42 -3.72
N LEU A 870 -25.35 -38.66 -2.85
CA LEU A 870 -24.74 -39.18 -1.61
C LEU A 870 -25.81 -39.79 -0.69
N ASP A 871 -26.90 -39.07 -0.42
CA ASP A 871 -28.06 -39.56 0.35
C ASP A 871 -28.67 -40.82 -0.26
N GLN A 872 -28.73 -40.91 -1.59
CA GLN A 872 -29.20 -42.12 -2.28
C GLN A 872 -28.24 -43.29 -2.12
N ARG A 873 -26.92 -43.06 -2.17
CA ARG A 873 -25.90 -44.10 -1.91
C ARG A 873 -25.92 -44.55 -0.45
N TRP A 874 -26.02 -43.64 0.52
CA TRP A 874 -26.24 -44.01 1.94
C TRP A 874 -27.49 -44.86 2.10
N ARG A 875 -28.64 -44.45 1.54
CA ARG A 875 -29.88 -45.26 1.56
C ARG A 875 -29.83 -46.56 0.76
N GLN A 876 -28.79 -46.78 -0.05
CA GLN A 876 -28.50 -48.08 -0.66
C GLN A 876 -27.62 -48.91 0.27
N ILE A 877 -26.59 -48.32 0.88
CA ILE A 877 -25.75 -48.95 1.91
C ILE A 877 -26.62 -49.40 3.10
N ASP A 878 -27.49 -48.55 3.66
CA ASP A 878 -28.45 -48.90 4.72
C ASP A 878 -29.28 -50.15 4.37
N LYS A 879 -29.70 -50.28 3.10
CA LYS A 879 -30.47 -51.44 2.61
C LYS A 879 -29.60 -52.66 2.44
N PHE A 880 -28.36 -52.51 1.95
CA PHE A 880 -27.40 -53.61 1.85
C PHE A 880 -27.01 -54.12 3.24
N GLU A 881 -26.68 -53.25 4.19
CA GLU A 881 -26.45 -53.60 5.60
C GLU A 881 -27.67 -54.28 6.23
N THR A 882 -28.87 -53.76 6.02
CA THR A 882 -30.11 -54.40 6.48
C THR A 882 -30.30 -55.79 5.85
N SER A 883 -29.97 -55.95 4.56
CA SER A 883 -30.04 -57.25 3.86
C SER A 883 -28.99 -58.24 4.33
N LEU A 884 -27.76 -57.78 4.61
CA LEU A 884 -26.66 -58.58 5.15
C LEU A 884 -26.95 -58.99 6.60
N LYS A 885 -27.56 -58.10 7.39
CA LYS A 885 -28.04 -58.40 8.74
C LYS A 885 -29.16 -59.44 8.71
N ASN A 886 -30.15 -59.29 7.83
CA ASN A 886 -31.19 -60.30 7.61
C ASN A 886 -30.59 -61.65 7.13
N LEU A 887 -29.55 -61.63 6.30
CA LEU A 887 -28.83 -62.83 5.87
C LEU A 887 -28.04 -63.47 7.02
N ALA A 888 -27.41 -62.66 7.89
CA ALA A 888 -26.74 -63.13 9.09
C ALA A 888 -27.73 -63.72 10.11
N ASP A 889 -28.88 -63.07 10.33
CA ASP A 889 -29.95 -63.54 11.21
C ASP A 889 -30.61 -64.83 10.68
N THR A 890 -30.80 -64.96 9.36
CA THR A 890 -31.25 -66.23 8.77
C THR A 890 -30.16 -67.32 8.86
N LYS A 891 -28.87 -66.99 8.66
CA LYS A 891 -27.74 -67.94 8.86
C LYS A 891 -27.62 -68.38 10.31
N LEU A 892 -27.84 -67.49 11.28
CA LEU A 892 -27.96 -67.82 12.71
C LEU A 892 -29.20 -68.68 12.99
N GLY A 893 -30.33 -68.38 12.35
CA GLY A 893 -31.54 -69.21 12.39
C GLY A 893 -31.32 -70.62 11.83
N TRP A 894 -30.59 -70.75 10.72
CA TRP A 894 -30.17 -72.04 10.17
C TRP A 894 -29.21 -72.77 11.11
N LYS A 895 -28.19 -72.11 11.68
CA LYS A 895 -27.32 -72.72 12.70
C LYS A 895 -28.10 -73.21 13.93
N ARG A 896 -29.05 -72.43 14.45
CA ARG A 896 -29.92 -72.84 15.56
C ARG A 896 -30.81 -74.03 15.18
N LYS A 897 -31.39 -74.05 13.98
CA LYS A 897 -32.17 -75.19 13.46
C LYS A 897 -31.31 -76.42 13.25
N PHE A 898 -30.08 -76.26 12.75
CA PHE A 898 -29.12 -77.34 12.52
C PHE A 898 -28.70 -77.95 13.85
N SER A 899 -28.24 -77.15 14.82
CA SER A 899 -27.91 -77.62 16.18
C SER A 899 -29.11 -78.25 16.90
N ALA A 900 -30.33 -77.73 16.71
CA ALA A 900 -31.54 -78.39 17.21
C ALA A 900 -31.82 -79.73 16.51
N LYS A 901 -31.52 -79.86 15.21
CA LYS A 901 -31.63 -81.13 14.47
C LYS A 901 -30.48 -82.10 14.76
N GLU A 902 -29.29 -81.63 15.10
CA GLU A 902 -28.21 -82.44 15.67
C GLU A 902 -28.64 -82.97 17.04
N GLY A 903 -29.17 -82.13 17.92
CA GLY A 903 -29.73 -82.56 19.21
C GLY A 903 -30.92 -83.52 19.08
N GLU A 904 -31.84 -83.31 18.13
CA GLU A 904 -32.88 -84.30 17.80
C GLU A 904 -32.29 -85.59 17.23
N LEU A 905 -31.23 -85.52 16.42
CA LEU A 905 -30.58 -86.68 15.80
C LEU A 905 -29.71 -87.45 16.80
N GLU A 906 -29.12 -86.78 17.79
CA GLU A 906 -28.47 -87.40 18.95
C GLU A 906 -29.49 -88.01 19.91
N ALA A 907 -30.64 -87.36 20.12
CA ALA A 907 -31.76 -87.97 20.84
C ALA A 907 -32.34 -89.18 20.08
N LEU A 908 -32.39 -89.14 18.75
CA LEU A 908 -32.79 -90.28 17.93
C LEU A 908 -31.70 -91.36 17.88
N LYS A 909 -30.41 -91.02 17.92
CA LYS A 909 -29.32 -91.99 18.09
C LYS A 909 -29.35 -92.62 19.48
N SER A 910 -29.59 -91.85 20.54
CA SER A 910 -29.64 -92.37 21.91
C SER A 910 -30.86 -93.28 22.06
N THR A 911 -32.06 -92.84 21.67
CA THR A 911 -33.26 -93.69 21.63
C THR A 911 -33.14 -94.86 20.65
N ASN A 912 -32.40 -94.77 19.54
CA ASN A 912 -32.13 -95.93 18.68
C ASN A 912 -31.08 -96.89 19.28
N SER A 913 -30.11 -96.38 20.05
CA SER A 913 -29.19 -97.23 20.84
C SER A 913 -29.91 -97.89 22.01
N GLU A 914 -30.87 -97.18 22.62
CA GLU A 914 -31.73 -97.68 23.67
C GLU A 914 -32.76 -98.67 23.11
N LEU A 915 -33.33 -98.42 21.92
CA LEU A 915 -34.18 -99.37 21.19
C LEU A 915 -33.37 -100.56 20.66
N SER A 916 -32.08 -100.41 20.34
CA SER A 916 -31.21 -101.54 19.98
C SER A 916 -30.83 -102.38 21.20
N ALA A 917 -30.61 -101.74 22.36
CA ALA A 917 -30.46 -102.43 23.65
C ALA A 917 -31.78 -103.09 24.10
N GLN A 918 -32.92 -102.42 23.89
CA GLN A 918 -34.24 -102.99 24.14
C GLN A 918 -34.55 -104.11 23.14
N LEU A 919 -34.14 -104.05 21.88
CA LEU A 919 -34.27 -105.16 20.91
C LEU A 919 -33.35 -106.34 21.27
N SER A 920 -32.16 -106.09 21.80
CA SER A 920 -31.30 -107.17 22.32
C SER A 920 -31.90 -107.81 23.58
N ALA A 921 -32.61 -107.04 24.42
CA ALA A 921 -33.39 -107.54 25.55
C ALA A 921 -34.73 -108.21 25.16
N LEU A 922 -35.41 -107.70 24.13
CA LEU A 922 -36.63 -108.27 23.50
C LEU A 922 -36.33 -109.48 22.60
N ARG A 923 -35.08 -109.93 22.56
CA ARG A 923 -34.73 -111.29 22.13
C ARG A 923 -35.22 -112.38 23.11
N ARG A 924 -36.02 -111.99 24.11
CA ARG A 924 -36.95 -112.81 24.91
C ARG A 924 -38.40 -112.37 24.66
N PRO A 925 -39.37 -113.29 24.51
CA PRO A 925 -40.73 -112.95 24.07
C PRO A 925 -41.69 -112.52 25.20
N ALA A 926 -42.54 -111.52 24.90
CA ALA A 926 -44.02 -111.57 24.99
C ALA A 926 -44.74 -110.26 25.47
N GLN A 927 -45.68 -109.80 24.65
CA GLN A 927 -46.99 -109.17 24.97
C GLN A 927 -47.10 -107.90 25.87
N SER A 928 -47.67 -106.82 25.29
CA SER A 928 -48.91 -106.16 25.80
C SER A 928 -49.37 -105.00 24.89
N GLU A 929 -50.44 -105.20 24.12
CA GLU A 929 -50.93 -104.23 23.10
C GLU A 929 -51.84 -103.11 23.68
N SER A 930 -52.11 -103.11 24.99
CA SER A 930 -53.20 -102.31 25.58
C SER A 930 -52.91 -100.81 25.74
N MET A 931 -51.63 -100.40 25.75
CA MET A 931 -51.26 -98.99 26.00
C MET A 931 -51.31 -98.09 24.77
N GLU A 932 -51.19 -98.64 23.55
CA GLU A 932 -51.05 -97.84 22.33
C GLU A 932 -52.30 -97.01 22.02
N ILE A 933 -53.49 -97.59 22.20
CA ILE A 933 -54.79 -96.97 21.88
C ILE A 933 -54.97 -95.63 22.61
N LYS A 934 -54.61 -95.57 23.90
CA LYS A 934 -54.66 -94.32 24.69
C LYS A 934 -53.64 -93.29 24.21
N SER A 935 -52.46 -93.73 23.78
CA SER A 935 -51.43 -92.84 23.22
C SER A 935 -51.86 -92.22 21.89
N LEU A 936 -52.56 -92.98 21.04
CA LEU A 936 -53.04 -92.52 19.74
C LEU A 936 -54.15 -91.47 19.89
N GLN A 937 -55.09 -91.68 20.81
CA GLN A 937 -56.16 -90.70 21.10
C GLN A 937 -55.62 -89.38 21.68
N ALA A 938 -54.54 -89.44 22.48
CA ALA A 938 -53.82 -88.26 22.95
C ALA A 938 -53.03 -87.53 21.85
N ARG A 939 -52.55 -88.24 20.82
CA ARG A 939 -51.92 -87.63 19.64
C ARG A 939 -52.95 -86.92 18.74
N ALA A 940 -54.10 -87.56 18.50
CA ALA A 940 -55.18 -87.00 17.66
C ALA A 940 -55.68 -85.64 18.19
N THR A 941 -56.06 -85.58 19.47
CA THR A 941 -56.55 -84.34 20.10
C THR A 941 -55.50 -83.21 20.17
N ASN A 942 -54.20 -83.55 20.18
CA ASN A 942 -53.12 -82.58 20.09
C ASN A 942 -52.90 -82.09 18.64
N ALA A 943 -53.09 -82.96 17.64
CA ALA A 943 -53.09 -82.59 16.23
C ALA A 943 -54.26 -81.65 15.86
N GLU A 944 -55.48 -81.92 16.37
CA GLU A 944 -56.65 -81.05 16.17
C GLU A 944 -56.44 -79.62 16.71
N ARG A 945 -55.82 -79.50 17.90
CA ARG A 945 -55.45 -78.20 18.50
C ARG A 945 -54.35 -77.48 17.70
N ARG A 946 -53.42 -78.21 17.10
CA ARG A 946 -52.40 -77.64 16.20
C ARG A 946 -53.03 -77.18 14.88
N LEU A 947 -53.99 -77.92 14.33
CA LEU A 947 -54.72 -77.57 13.12
C LEU A 947 -55.54 -76.27 13.31
N THR A 948 -56.32 -76.17 14.39
CA THR A 948 -57.09 -74.94 14.69
C THR A 948 -56.19 -73.73 14.94
N ASN A 949 -55.07 -73.90 15.64
CA ASN A 949 -54.09 -72.82 15.79
C ASN A 949 -53.43 -72.41 14.45
N ALA A 950 -53.14 -73.36 13.56
CA ALA A 950 -52.63 -73.07 12.22
C ALA A 950 -53.66 -72.35 11.34
N GLN A 951 -54.94 -72.75 11.39
CA GLN A 951 -56.03 -72.08 10.68
C GLN A 951 -56.25 -70.64 11.17
N ASN A 952 -56.20 -70.41 12.48
CA ASN A 952 -56.30 -69.07 13.06
C ASN A 952 -55.09 -68.19 12.70
N GLN A 953 -53.88 -68.77 12.60
CA GLN A 953 -52.68 -68.05 12.14
C GLN A 953 -52.75 -67.75 10.63
N LEU A 954 -53.33 -68.64 9.82
CA LEU A 954 -53.56 -68.43 8.39
C LEU A 954 -54.54 -67.27 8.17
N LEU A 955 -55.73 -67.30 8.78
CA LEU A 955 -56.70 -66.20 8.73
C LEU A 955 -56.09 -64.85 9.16
N ALA A 956 -55.36 -64.83 10.28
CA ALA A 956 -54.67 -63.63 10.77
C ALA A 956 -53.48 -63.18 9.89
N SER A 957 -53.06 -63.98 8.90
CA SER A 957 -52.12 -63.59 7.85
C SER A 957 -52.83 -63.11 6.58
N GLU A 958 -53.96 -63.73 6.22
CA GLU A 958 -54.82 -63.35 5.09
C GLU A 958 -55.45 -61.97 5.32
N GLU A 959 -55.97 -61.68 6.52
CA GLU A 959 -56.46 -60.35 6.90
C GLU A 959 -55.37 -59.27 6.78
N LYS A 960 -54.13 -59.60 7.18
CA LYS A 960 -52.98 -58.67 7.06
C LYS A 960 -52.60 -58.45 5.61
N MET A 961 -52.60 -59.48 4.77
CA MET A 961 -52.36 -59.35 3.33
C MET A 961 -53.45 -58.53 2.65
N ALA A 962 -54.73 -58.73 3.01
CA ALA A 962 -55.84 -57.93 2.52
C ALA A 962 -55.69 -56.45 2.92
N ALA A 963 -55.36 -56.17 4.20
CA ALA A 963 -55.14 -54.82 4.69
C ALA A 963 -53.91 -54.13 4.08
N VAL A 964 -52.85 -54.88 3.74
CA VAL A 964 -51.69 -54.38 2.98
C VAL A 964 -52.11 -54.04 1.55
N ASN A 965 -52.75 -54.97 0.84
CA ASN A 965 -53.21 -54.75 -0.54
C ASN A 965 -54.16 -53.55 -0.65
N GLN A 966 -55.07 -53.35 0.31
CA GLN A 966 -55.97 -52.20 0.35
C GLN A 966 -55.22 -50.88 0.64
N ARG A 967 -54.11 -50.90 1.37
CA ARG A 967 -53.24 -49.73 1.55
C ARG A 967 -52.45 -49.42 0.29
N THR A 968 -51.99 -50.44 -0.43
CA THR A 968 -51.27 -50.32 -1.70
C THR A 968 -52.17 -49.67 -2.76
N THR A 969 -53.37 -50.18 -3.02
CA THR A 969 -54.29 -49.58 -4.01
C THR A 969 -54.73 -48.15 -3.65
N VAL A 970 -54.82 -47.82 -2.36
CA VAL A 970 -55.07 -46.44 -1.87
C VAL A 970 -53.83 -45.54 -1.97
N ALA A 971 -52.62 -46.11 -2.10
CA ALA A 971 -51.42 -45.36 -2.45
C ALA A 971 -51.31 -45.16 -3.97
N ASP A 972 -51.52 -46.21 -4.76
CA ASP A 972 -51.41 -46.21 -6.22
C ASP A 972 -52.40 -45.22 -6.86
N SER A 973 -53.67 -45.23 -6.42
CA SER A 973 -54.67 -44.25 -6.85
C SER A 973 -54.30 -42.79 -6.52
N LYS A 974 -53.53 -42.54 -5.45
CA LYS A 974 -53.00 -41.21 -5.13
C LYS A 974 -51.75 -40.87 -5.95
N TRP A 975 -50.96 -41.86 -6.37
CA TRP A 975 -49.87 -41.67 -7.32
C TRP A 975 -50.41 -41.36 -8.71
N GLU A 976 -51.38 -42.13 -9.23
CA GLU A 976 -52.06 -41.83 -10.50
C GLU A 976 -52.66 -40.42 -10.53
N ALA A 977 -53.33 -40.00 -9.44
CA ALA A 977 -53.91 -38.66 -9.37
C ALA A 977 -52.84 -37.56 -9.48
N ARG A 978 -51.68 -37.75 -8.83
CA ARG A 978 -50.54 -36.82 -8.93
C ARG A 978 -49.87 -36.87 -10.30
N VAL A 979 -49.71 -38.04 -10.91
CA VAL A 979 -49.16 -38.18 -12.27
C VAL A 979 -50.03 -37.40 -13.26
N LYS A 980 -51.36 -37.61 -13.23
CA LYS A 980 -52.33 -36.88 -14.06
C LYS A 980 -52.30 -35.36 -13.79
N GLU A 981 -52.05 -34.94 -12.55
CA GLU A 981 -51.85 -33.51 -12.23
C GLU A 981 -50.55 -32.94 -12.81
N TYR A 982 -49.43 -33.68 -12.73
CA TYR A 982 -48.15 -33.27 -13.31
C TYR A 982 -48.21 -33.24 -14.84
N GLU A 983 -48.85 -34.23 -15.49
CA GLU A 983 -49.11 -34.24 -16.94
C GLU A 983 -49.92 -33.02 -17.37
N ALA A 984 -50.99 -32.67 -16.64
CA ALA A 984 -51.79 -31.48 -16.91
C ALA A 984 -50.97 -30.18 -16.74
N ARG A 985 -50.14 -30.07 -15.69
CA ARG A 985 -49.25 -28.93 -15.44
C ARG A 985 -48.19 -28.78 -16.55
N ILE A 986 -47.58 -29.88 -17.00
CA ILE A 986 -46.60 -29.89 -18.09
C ILE A 986 -47.27 -29.46 -19.41
N LYS A 987 -48.44 -30.01 -19.74
CA LYS A 987 -49.19 -29.64 -20.95
C LYS A 987 -49.59 -28.16 -20.95
N ALA A 988 -50.02 -27.63 -19.81
CA ALA A 988 -50.32 -26.20 -19.68
C ALA A 988 -49.08 -25.30 -19.84
N ALA A 989 -47.92 -25.74 -19.35
CA ALA A 989 -46.64 -25.05 -19.55
C ALA A 989 -46.18 -25.09 -21.02
N GLU A 990 -46.31 -26.23 -21.70
CA GLU A 990 -46.03 -26.34 -23.14
C GLU A 990 -46.91 -25.40 -23.98
N GLU A 991 -48.22 -25.35 -23.71
CA GLU A 991 -49.10 -24.44 -24.43
C GLU A 991 -48.75 -22.97 -24.16
N ARG A 992 -48.33 -22.64 -22.93
CA ARG A 992 -47.83 -21.30 -22.61
C ARG A 992 -46.60 -20.96 -23.43
N VAL A 993 -45.59 -21.84 -23.49
CA VAL A 993 -44.40 -21.66 -24.33
C VAL A 993 -44.75 -21.58 -25.82
N LYS A 994 -45.75 -22.34 -26.31
CA LYS A 994 -46.24 -22.25 -27.69
C LYS A 994 -46.86 -20.87 -27.98
N ARG A 995 -47.68 -20.33 -27.06
CA ARG A 995 -48.25 -18.97 -27.17
C ARG A 995 -47.18 -17.87 -27.08
N GLU A 996 -46.23 -17.99 -26.16
CA GLU A 996 -45.12 -17.02 -26.00
C GLU A 996 -44.18 -17.04 -27.23
N ARG A 997 -43.89 -18.20 -27.81
CA ARG A 997 -43.15 -18.32 -29.09
C ARG A 997 -43.92 -17.72 -30.27
N GLN A 998 -45.24 -17.86 -30.32
CA GLN A 998 -46.06 -17.27 -31.38
C GLN A 998 -46.09 -15.74 -31.28
N GLY A 999 -46.37 -15.19 -30.10
CA GLY A 999 -46.31 -13.75 -29.84
C GLY A 999 -44.90 -13.15 -29.93
N ALA A 1000 -43.84 -13.97 -29.92
CA ALA A 1000 -42.48 -13.55 -30.28
C ALA A 1000 -42.30 -13.45 -31.80
N LYS A 1001 -42.78 -14.44 -32.58
CA LYS A 1001 -42.76 -14.39 -34.06
C LYS A 1001 -43.55 -13.19 -34.60
N GLU A 1002 -44.71 -12.91 -34.02
CA GLU A 1002 -45.56 -11.78 -34.43
C GLU A 1002 -44.84 -10.45 -34.22
N ARG A 1003 -44.23 -10.21 -33.04
CA ARG A 1003 -43.39 -9.03 -32.80
C ARG A 1003 -42.17 -8.94 -33.72
N VAL A 1004 -41.54 -10.06 -34.09
CA VAL A 1004 -40.44 -10.07 -35.07
C VAL A 1004 -40.96 -9.65 -36.45
N ALA A 1005 -42.11 -10.16 -36.89
CA ALA A 1005 -42.72 -9.77 -38.16
C ALA A 1005 -43.16 -8.28 -38.18
N GLU A 1006 -43.68 -7.76 -37.07
CA GLU A 1006 -43.97 -6.33 -36.90
C GLU A 1006 -42.70 -5.48 -36.99
N LEU A 1007 -41.63 -5.86 -36.28
CA LEU A 1007 -40.34 -5.16 -36.32
C LEU A 1007 -39.72 -5.21 -37.73
N GLU A 1008 -39.75 -6.35 -38.41
CA GLU A 1008 -39.32 -6.46 -39.81
C GLU A 1008 -40.13 -5.54 -40.74
N ASN A 1009 -41.45 -5.46 -40.56
CA ASN A 1009 -42.31 -4.60 -41.38
C ASN A 1009 -42.04 -3.11 -41.09
N ASN A 1010 -41.78 -2.74 -39.84
CA ASN A 1010 -41.36 -1.39 -39.46
C ASN A 1010 -39.98 -1.05 -40.04
N VAL A 1011 -39.01 -1.97 -40.01
CA VAL A 1011 -37.70 -1.80 -40.66
C VAL A 1011 -37.85 -1.63 -42.17
N LYS A 1012 -38.70 -2.42 -42.83
CA LYS A 1012 -39.01 -2.29 -44.27
C LYS A 1012 -39.73 -0.97 -44.60
N ALA A 1013 -40.56 -0.45 -43.70
CA ALA A 1013 -41.19 0.87 -43.84
C ALA A 1013 -40.18 2.02 -43.68
N LEU A 1014 -39.28 1.94 -42.69
CA LEU A 1014 -38.22 2.92 -42.47
C LEU A 1014 -37.22 2.97 -43.63
N HIS A 1015 -36.83 1.82 -44.20
CA HIS A 1015 -36.00 1.78 -45.41
C HIS A 1015 -36.67 2.53 -46.58
N ARG A 1016 -37.97 2.29 -46.82
CA ARG A 1016 -38.71 3.04 -47.86
C ARG A 1016 -38.77 4.55 -47.58
N GLN A 1017 -38.84 4.98 -46.31
CA GLN A 1017 -38.76 6.40 -45.97
C GLN A 1017 -37.37 6.98 -46.22
N ILE A 1018 -36.30 6.23 -45.92
CA ILE A 1018 -34.91 6.60 -46.22
C ILE A 1018 -34.71 6.69 -47.75
N ASP A 1019 -35.19 5.72 -48.53
CA ASP A 1019 -35.12 5.76 -50.00
C ASP A 1019 -35.83 6.99 -50.60
N LEU A 1020 -37.01 7.35 -50.05
CA LEU A 1020 -37.74 8.54 -50.46
C LEU A 1020 -37.04 9.84 -50.02
N ALA A 1021 -36.40 9.86 -48.85
CA ALA A 1021 -35.58 10.98 -48.38
C ALA A 1021 -34.31 11.15 -49.25
N ASN A 1022 -33.64 10.06 -49.59
CA ASN A 1022 -32.47 10.05 -50.47
C ASN A 1022 -32.82 10.56 -51.88
N ARG A 1023 -33.95 10.11 -52.46
CA ARG A 1023 -34.45 10.63 -53.75
C ARG A 1023 -34.78 12.12 -53.69
N ARG A 1024 -35.42 12.59 -52.61
CA ARG A 1024 -35.66 14.03 -52.40
C ARG A 1024 -34.36 14.81 -52.25
N SER A 1025 -33.34 14.24 -51.60
CA SER A 1025 -32.02 14.87 -51.47
C SER A 1025 -31.24 14.88 -52.79
N GLN A 1026 -31.39 13.86 -53.64
CA GLN A 1026 -30.84 13.86 -55.01
C GLN A 1026 -31.52 14.96 -55.84
N GLN A 1027 -32.85 15.03 -55.82
CA GLN A 1027 -33.61 16.09 -56.50
C GLN A 1027 -33.25 17.50 -55.99
N LEU A 1028 -33.02 17.66 -54.68
CA LEU A 1028 -32.50 18.92 -54.12
C LEU A 1028 -31.08 19.23 -54.60
N ASN A 1029 -30.19 18.23 -54.68
CA ASN A 1029 -28.84 18.42 -55.20
C ASN A 1029 -28.86 18.77 -56.69
N GLU A 1030 -29.68 18.10 -57.50
CA GLU A 1030 -29.89 18.42 -58.92
C GLU A 1030 -30.38 19.87 -59.11
N VAL A 1031 -31.33 20.33 -58.29
CA VAL A 1031 -31.82 21.72 -58.29
C VAL A 1031 -30.76 22.71 -57.77
N MET A 1032 -29.91 22.30 -56.83
CA MET A 1032 -28.78 23.11 -56.35
C MET A 1032 -27.68 23.25 -57.41
N GLU A 1033 -27.37 22.19 -58.16
CA GLU A 1033 -26.40 22.26 -59.26
C GLU A 1033 -26.96 23.03 -60.46
N ALA A 1034 -28.25 22.89 -60.79
CA ALA A 1034 -28.92 23.72 -61.79
C ALA A 1034 -28.94 25.22 -61.44
N ASN A 1035 -28.86 25.58 -60.14
CA ASN A 1035 -28.75 26.96 -59.66
C ASN A 1035 -27.30 27.43 -59.40
N ARG A 1036 -26.26 26.62 -59.69
CA ARG A 1036 -24.87 27.08 -59.62
C ARG A 1036 -24.55 28.01 -60.80
N VAL A 1037 -24.76 29.31 -60.58
CA VAL A 1037 -24.35 30.38 -61.51
C VAL A 1037 -22.86 30.25 -61.84
N SER A 1038 -22.55 30.12 -63.13
CA SER A 1038 -21.20 29.87 -63.63
C SER A 1038 -20.34 31.15 -63.66
N THR A 1039 -19.79 31.52 -62.51
CA THR A 1039 -18.77 32.58 -62.40
C THR A 1039 -17.43 32.12 -62.99
N SER A 1040 -17.19 32.46 -64.25
CA SER A 1040 -15.89 32.40 -64.92
C SER A 1040 -14.87 33.36 -64.28
N PRO A 1041 -13.57 33.02 -64.37
CA PRO A 1041 -12.53 34.01 -64.64
C PRO A 1041 -11.91 33.83 -66.04
N ARG A 1042 -11.06 34.80 -66.41
CA ARG A 1042 -10.24 34.82 -67.63
C ARG A 1042 -8.88 34.15 -67.40
N SER A 1043 -8.12 34.04 -68.50
CA SER A 1043 -6.71 33.60 -68.65
C SER A 1043 -6.42 32.17 -68.21
#